data_AF-A0A951L3A2-F1
#
_entry.id   AF-A0A951L3A2-F1
#
_cell.length_a   1.000
_cell.length_b   1.000
_cell.length_c   1.000
_cell.angle_alpha   90.00
_cell.angle_beta   90.00
_cell.angle_gamma   90.00
#
_symmetry.space_group_name_H-M   'P 1'
#
loop_
_entity.id
_entity.type
_entity.pdbx_description
1 polymer ?
#
loop_
_entity_poly.entity_id
_entity_poly.type
_entity_poly.pdbx_seq_one_letter_code
_entity_poly.pdbx_strand_id
1 'polypeptide(L)'
;MRELLRCRPLPTKLGRLTRRLVWTVGLPALLLPANALLTTSAAAAPRTKIIRYHGYRVTVPAAWPVYDLTADPTVCVRFNRHAVYLGPPSLRQRCPAHAVGRTEAILVAPLAAHGARARGSTGQALPLVRDPKAGGASTQLAVPSAGVLVTATWGRDPAAVKRALGVHALTPTRAVPPAAHGAQLRPRATHRAGDPIYTGLGFDACATPSLAAMSAWSASPFRAVGIYVGGANEACAQPNLNPGWVQQESAAGWVLLPIYVGLQAPSNGCGCAAIVPSQAAAEGTAAADDAINQAEAAGIAPGNPMYDDMESYRRGGTNTSSVLAYLSAWTTELHAHGYVSGIYSSASSGISDLVAQYGTGYVEPDEIWNAEWNGQASTVSAYLPAADWPNHQRLHQYQGGHNATYGGVTINIDNDYVDAGGASGGELFPNGTFVQVSGTTSFWEIAGGAPLFVNDWTDVGGVQPYTVITQQQWGALNRVPADGTLFQTGTGAIYVVAGGAPLYVTSTSVFTGAPQPFLVDEWNIDNVGNPLSHLNRLPANGTFLTTTLGQTYRVAGGAPVGVSSWSVFGGAQPSVVIDPWDIANISNPLAHLAARPAVGTVVQGLPSGAYWRFGPKNRYLMPPTPGAVRVDDRGLLAFSAIPCRVPNLAHKTLAQVKTALLRADCHLGKVQTRRLSRLAHVLRVIKQVPPPRTKHSAYYTVGITVG
;
A
#
# COMPACT_ATOMS: atom_id res chain seq x y z
N MET A 1 -4.87 -49.75 4.92
CA MET A 1 -5.47 -50.74 5.85
C MET A 1 -5.83 -49.96 7.12
N ARG A 2 -7.11 -49.57 7.28
CA ARG A 2 -8.15 -50.19 8.18
C ARG A 2 -7.74 -50.03 9.67
N GLU A 3 -8.45 -49.40 10.62
CA GLU A 3 -9.87 -49.12 10.94
C GLU A 3 -9.96 -47.77 11.71
N LEU A 4 -10.97 -46.86 11.69
CA LEU A 4 -12.45 -46.86 11.83
C LEU A 4 -13.03 -47.18 13.23
N LEU A 5 -13.71 -46.19 13.85
CA LEU A 5 -14.95 -46.23 14.68
C LEU A 5 -15.13 -44.86 15.39
N ARG A 6 -15.98 -43.88 14.99
CA ARG A 6 -17.46 -43.71 14.92
C ARG A 6 -18.27 -43.69 16.24
N CYS A 7 -18.74 -42.48 16.57
CA CYS A 7 -20.13 -42.00 16.85
C CYS A 7 -20.98 -42.40 18.10
N ARG A 8 -21.33 -41.35 18.90
CA ARG A 8 -22.69 -40.86 19.38
C ARG A 8 -23.61 -41.78 20.26
N PRO A 9 -24.76 -41.30 20.85
CA PRO A 9 -25.19 -40.00 21.46
C PRO A 9 -26.06 -40.12 22.78
N LEU A 10 -26.47 -38.96 23.38
CA LEU A 10 -27.71 -38.52 24.13
C LEU A 10 -28.62 -39.55 24.91
N PRO A 11 -29.40 -39.20 25.99
CA PRO A 11 -30.41 -38.11 25.96
C PRO A 11 -30.91 -37.43 27.29
N THR A 12 -31.85 -36.52 27.05
CA THR A 12 -32.84 -35.67 27.77
C THR A 12 -33.40 -35.90 29.20
N LYS A 13 -33.66 -34.74 29.86
CA LYS A 13 -34.83 -34.22 30.64
C LYS A 13 -35.74 -35.15 31.46
N LEU A 14 -36.06 -34.70 32.69
CA LEU A 14 -37.37 -34.59 33.40
C LEU A 14 -37.01 -34.25 34.88
N GLY A 15 -37.75 -33.58 35.77
CA GLY A 15 -39.13 -33.12 35.89
C GLY A 15 -39.30 -32.61 37.34
N ARG A 16 -40.28 -31.73 37.54
CA ARG A 16 -40.62 -30.94 38.75
C ARG A 16 -40.77 -31.75 40.05
N LEU A 17 -40.60 -31.09 41.21
CA LEU A 17 -41.56 -31.15 42.33
C LEU A 17 -41.31 -30.05 43.39
N THR A 18 -42.38 -29.30 43.64
CA THR A 18 -42.56 -28.30 44.70
C THR A 18 -43.11 -28.96 45.96
N ARG A 19 -42.67 -28.51 47.15
CA ARG A 19 -43.54 -28.51 48.35
C ARG A 19 -43.07 -27.49 49.38
N ARG A 20 -44.01 -26.63 49.76
CA ARG A 20 -43.96 -25.64 50.85
C ARG A 20 -44.19 -26.35 52.18
N LEU A 21 -43.58 -25.84 53.25
CA LEU A 21 -44.15 -25.89 54.60
C LEU A 21 -43.89 -24.54 55.29
N VAL A 22 -44.89 -24.11 56.06
CA VAL A 22 -45.03 -22.80 56.70
C VAL A 22 -45.20 -23.03 58.22
N TRP A 23 -44.97 -21.97 58.99
CA TRP A 23 -45.36 -21.71 60.40
C TRP A 23 -44.41 -22.24 61.47
N THR A 24 -43.98 -21.54 62.52
CA THR A 24 -43.98 -20.13 63.03
C THR A 24 -43.60 -20.28 64.51
N VAL A 25 -42.78 -19.41 65.12
CA VAL A 25 -42.99 -18.89 66.50
C VAL A 25 -42.28 -17.52 66.60
N GLY A 26 -43.01 -16.49 67.06
CA GLY A 26 -42.55 -15.10 67.30
C GLY A 26 -41.90 -14.92 68.69
N LEU A 27 -41.03 -13.93 68.92
CA LEU A 27 -41.23 -12.55 69.45
C LEU A 27 -39.98 -12.28 70.36
N PRO A 28 -39.62 -11.04 70.75
CA PRO A 28 -39.32 -9.84 69.97
C PRO A 28 -38.03 -9.09 70.44
N ALA A 29 -37.77 -7.95 69.77
CA ALA A 29 -37.05 -6.76 70.24
C ALA A 29 -35.50 -6.77 70.31
N LEU A 30 -34.87 -6.13 69.31
CA LEU A 30 -33.76 -5.20 69.51
C LEU A 30 -33.58 -4.29 68.28
N LEU A 31 -33.30 -3.02 68.54
CA LEU A 31 -33.25 -1.87 67.62
C LEU A 31 -32.06 -1.89 66.64
N LEU A 32 -32.17 -1.05 65.58
CA LEU A 32 -31.15 -0.50 64.64
C LEU A 32 -31.20 -1.07 63.19
N PRO A 33 -30.67 -0.35 62.17
CA PRO A 33 -31.23 0.79 61.46
C PRO A 33 -31.59 0.43 60.00
N ALA A 34 -32.20 1.37 59.27
CA ALA A 34 -32.53 1.24 57.85
C ALA A 34 -31.29 0.95 56.98
N ASN A 35 -31.14 -0.29 56.52
CA ASN A 35 -30.23 -0.62 55.42
C ASN A 35 -30.97 -0.47 54.10
N ALA A 36 -30.59 0.55 53.35
CA ALA A 36 -30.92 0.71 51.95
C ALA A 36 -30.57 -0.57 51.18
N LEU A 37 -31.57 -1.16 50.54
CA LEU A 37 -31.37 -2.19 49.52
C LEU A 37 -30.56 -1.57 48.39
N LEU A 38 -29.25 -1.86 48.37
CA LEU A 38 -28.42 -1.68 47.19
C LEU A 38 -28.93 -2.65 46.12
N THR A 39 -29.88 -2.20 45.30
CA THR A 39 -30.10 -2.77 43.99
C THR A 39 -28.84 -2.53 43.18
N THR A 40 -27.99 -3.55 43.06
CA THR A 40 -26.94 -3.56 42.05
C THR A 40 -27.61 -3.59 40.69
N SER A 41 -27.88 -2.40 40.13
CA SER A 41 -28.11 -2.25 38.70
C SER A 41 -26.89 -2.83 38.00
N ALA A 42 -27.05 -3.97 37.34
CA ALA A 42 -26.08 -4.44 36.37
C ALA A 42 -25.94 -3.30 35.34
N ALA A 43 -24.82 -2.58 35.40
CA ALA A 43 -24.54 -1.50 34.46
C ALA A 43 -24.65 -2.07 33.05
N ALA A 44 -25.60 -1.57 32.26
CA ALA A 44 -25.72 -1.94 30.86
C ALA A 44 -24.35 -1.73 30.20
N ALA A 45 -23.84 -2.76 29.51
CA ALA A 45 -22.58 -2.67 28.81
C ALA A 45 -22.56 -1.41 27.93
N PRO A 46 -21.44 -0.66 27.89
CA PRO A 46 -21.41 0.60 27.18
C PRO A 46 -21.75 0.37 25.70
N ARG A 47 -22.76 1.09 25.18
CA ARG A 47 -23.21 0.97 23.77
C ARG A 47 -22.14 1.39 22.76
N THR A 48 -21.17 2.19 23.21
CA THR A 48 -20.05 2.69 22.42
C THR A 48 -18.74 2.54 23.19
N LYS A 49 -17.61 2.55 22.49
CA LYS A 49 -16.28 2.58 23.07
C LYS A 49 -15.43 3.68 22.43
N ILE A 50 -14.52 4.22 23.22
CA ILE A 50 -13.61 5.27 22.79
C ILE A 50 -12.27 4.62 22.45
N ILE A 51 -11.83 4.84 21.22
CA ILE A 51 -10.54 4.40 20.69
C ILE A 51 -9.64 5.63 20.59
N ARG A 52 -8.36 5.47 20.96
CA ARG A 52 -7.36 6.53 20.90
C ARG A 52 -6.15 6.07 20.09
N TYR A 53 -5.68 6.92 19.18
CA TYR A 53 -4.48 6.67 18.37
C TYR A 53 -3.76 7.99 18.11
N HIS A 54 -2.50 8.12 18.54
CA HIS A 54 -1.73 9.38 18.52
C HIS A 54 -2.48 10.61 19.08
N GLY A 55 -3.34 10.41 20.09
CA GLY A 55 -4.16 11.47 20.68
C GLY A 55 -5.45 11.79 19.93
N TYR A 56 -5.65 11.27 18.71
CA TYR A 56 -6.94 11.31 18.02
C TYR A 56 -7.94 10.35 18.68
N ARG A 57 -9.20 10.78 18.79
CA ARG A 57 -10.26 10.06 19.50
C ARG A 57 -11.37 9.67 18.53
N VAL A 58 -11.72 8.39 18.48
CA VAL A 58 -12.85 7.86 17.71
C VAL A 58 -13.83 7.17 18.66
N THR A 59 -15.13 7.45 18.52
CA THR A 59 -16.19 6.87 19.38
C THR A 59 -17.09 5.94 18.57
N VAL A 60 -16.81 4.64 18.57
CA VAL A 60 -17.53 3.65 17.74
C VAL A 60 -18.49 2.78 18.57
N PRO A 61 -19.47 2.09 17.95
CA PRO A 61 -20.24 1.05 18.62
C PRO A 61 -19.33 0.02 19.29
N ALA A 62 -19.67 -0.43 20.50
CA ALA A 62 -18.81 -1.34 21.27
C ALA A 62 -18.54 -2.67 20.54
N ALA A 63 -19.50 -3.10 19.70
CA ALA A 63 -19.43 -4.31 18.89
C ALA A 63 -18.42 -4.26 17.74
N TRP A 64 -17.96 -3.07 17.31
CA TRP A 64 -17.00 -2.98 16.21
C TRP A 64 -15.63 -3.51 16.66
N PRO A 65 -15.05 -4.54 16.02
CA PRO A 65 -13.68 -4.98 16.31
C PRO A 65 -12.69 -3.84 16.07
N VAL A 66 -11.60 -3.83 16.86
CA VAL A 66 -10.49 -2.88 16.72
C VAL A 66 -9.24 -3.69 16.43
N TYR A 67 -8.59 -3.41 15.32
CA TYR A 67 -7.37 -4.08 14.87
C TYR A 67 -6.19 -3.12 14.97
N ASP A 68 -5.17 -3.50 15.72
CA ASP A 68 -3.88 -2.83 15.72
C ASP A 68 -2.98 -3.50 14.66
N LEU A 69 -2.77 -2.80 13.55
CA LEU A 69 -2.03 -3.30 12.40
C LEU A 69 -0.52 -3.39 12.67
N THR A 70 -0.03 -2.71 13.72
CA THR A 70 1.37 -2.84 14.16
C THR A 70 1.58 -4.10 15.00
N ALA A 71 0.58 -4.47 15.80
CA ALA A 71 0.60 -5.68 16.61
C ALA A 71 0.40 -6.95 15.77
N ASP A 72 -0.48 -6.89 14.76
CA ASP A 72 -0.69 -7.98 13.81
C ASP A 72 -0.63 -7.46 12.36
N PRO A 73 0.55 -7.51 11.71
CA PRO A 73 0.73 -7.05 10.34
C PRO A 73 0.07 -7.95 9.29
N THR A 74 -0.58 -9.05 9.68
CA THR A 74 -1.27 -9.95 8.75
C THR A 74 -2.74 -9.61 8.56
N VAL A 75 -3.30 -8.72 9.41
CA VAL A 75 -4.71 -8.32 9.33
C VAL A 75 -4.98 -7.54 8.06
N CYS A 76 -5.85 -8.07 7.19
CA CYS A 76 -6.36 -7.33 6.06
C CYS A 76 -7.30 -6.20 6.50
N VAL A 77 -7.02 -4.98 6.01
CA VAL A 77 -7.90 -3.83 6.12
C VAL A 77 -9.04 -3.99 5.11
N ARG A 78 -10.23 -4.25 5.63
CA ARG A 78 -11.46 -4.48 4.87
C ARG A 78 -12.53 -3.47 5.24
N PHE A 79 -13.13 -2.85 4.23
CA PHE A 79 -14.23 -1.90 4.33
C PHE A 79 -15.60 -2.55 4.18
N ASN A 80 -15.69 -3.83 3.79
CA ASN A 80 -16.95 -4.60 3.78
C ASN A 80 -17.33 -5.21 5.15
N ARG A 81 -16.71 -4.77 6.24
CA ARG A 81 -17.10 -5.16 7.61
C ARG A 81 -16.97 -3.99 8.56
N HIS A 82 -17.87 -3.90 9.54
CA HIS A 82 -17.74 -2.95 10.63
C HIS A 82 -16.45 -3.19 11.40
N ALA A 83 -15.53 -2.23 11.40
CA ALA A 83 -14.24 -2.34 12.08
C ALA A 83 -13.56 -0.98 12.25
N VAL A 84 -12.63 -0.92 13.21
CA VAL A 84 -11.63 0.15 13.31
C VAL A 84 -10.24 -0.45 13.16
N TYR A 85 -9.44 0.09 12.26
CA TYR A 85 -8.05 -0.30 12.04
C TYR A 85 -7.13 0.83 12.50
N LEU A 86 -6.08 0.50 13.24
CA LEU A 86 -5.12 1.44 13.81
C LEU A 86 -3.72 1.12 13.30
N GLY A 87 -3.03 2.11 12.74
CA GLY A 87 -1.70 1.95 12.15
C GLY A 87 -1.71 1.89 10.63
N PRO A 88 -0.53 1.87 10.00
CA PRO A 88 -0.41 1.72 8.55
C PRO A 88 -0.77 0.28 8.13
N PRO A 89 -1.54 0.08 7.04
CA PRO A 89 -1.72 -1.23 6.44
C PRO A 89 -0.36 -1.84 6.08
N SER A 90 -0.16 -3.11 6.44
CA SER A 90 1.11 -3.79 6.17
C SER A 90 1.18 -4.33 4.75
N LEU A 91 2.40 -4.56 4.27
CA LEU A 91 2.65 -5.32 3.04
C LEU A 91 2.42 -6.84 3.20
N ARG A 92 2.16 -7.32 4.43
CA ARG A 92 1.96 -8.74 4.77
C ARG A 92 0.50 -9.12 5.02
N GLN A 93 -0.42 -8.25 4.64
CA GLN A 93 -1.85 -8.48 4.83
C GLN A 93 -2.29 -9.76 4.13
N ARG A 94 -3.17 -10.52 4.79
CA ARG A 94 -3.81 -11.70 4.23
C ARG A 94 -5.24 -11.35 3.89
N CYS A 95 -5.42 -10.75 2.72
CA CYS A 95 -6.72 -10.39 2.20
C CYS A 95 -7.34 -11.59 1.47
N PRO A 96 -8.66 -11.83 1.60
CA PRO A 96 -9.36 -12.74 0.70
C PRO A 96 -9.34 -12.15 -0.72
N ALA A 97 -9.20 -12.97 -1.75
CA ALA A 97 -9.21 -12.53 -3.15
C ALA A 97 -10.56 -11.93 -3.54
N HIS A 98 -11.63 -12.71 -3.32
CA HIS A 98 -12.99 -12.22 -3.53
C HIS A 98 -13.53 -11.52 -2.27
N ALA A 99 -13.46 -10.19 -2.27
CA ALA A 99 -14.18 -9.35 -1.30
C ALA A 99 -14.78 -8.12 -1.97
N VAL A 100 -16.09 -7.99 -1.79
CA VAL A 100 -16.90 -6.91 -2.36
C VAL A 100 -17.72 -6.20 -1.28
N GLY A 101 -18.08 -4.95 -1.55
CA GLY A 101 -18.95 -4.09 -0.77
C GLY A 101 -18.22 -3.12 0.17
N ARG A 102 -18.95 -2.11 0.63
CA ARG A 102 -18.52 -1.22 1.73
C ARG A 102 -19.60 -1.11 2.80
N THR A 103 -19.17 -0.95 4.03
CA THR A 103 -19.99 -0.63 5.20
C THR A 103 -19.26 0.40 6.07
N GLU A 104 -19.86 0.75 7.21
CA GLU A 104 -19.29 1.69 8.16
C GLU A 104 -18.02 1.11 8.78
N ALA A 105 -16.86 1.60 8.37
CA ALA A 105 -15.54 1.16 8.81
C ALA A 105 -14.55 2.34 8.83
N ILE A 106 -13.52 2.26 9.68
CA ILE A 106 -12.57 3.37 9.89
C ILE A 106 -11.14 2.82 9.94
N LEU A 107 -10.24 3.37 9.14
CA LEU A 107 -8.79 3.21 9.24
C LEU A 107 -8.18 4.52 9.77
N VAL A 108 -7.40 4.44 10.84
CA VAL A 108 -6.61 5.55 11.38
C VAL A 108 -5.13 5.20 11.24
N ALA A 109 -4.47 5.80 10.26
CA ALA A 109 -3.05 5.61 9.99
C ALA A 109 -2.25 6.86 10.39
N PRO A 110 -0.94 6.75 10.67
CA PRO A 110 -0.08 7.93 10.79
C PRO A 110 -0.17 8.78 9.52
N LEU A 111 -0.30 10.08 9.70
CA LEU A 111 -0.13 11.04 8.63
C LEU A 111 1.34 10.97 8.23
N ALA A 112 1.62 10.56 7.00
CA ALA A 112 2.96 10.65 6.45
C ALA A 112 3.49 12.09 6.70
N ALA A 113 4.79 12.23 6.97
CA ALA A 113 5.43 13.41 7.60
C ALA A 113 5.24 14.79 6.90
N HIS A 114 4.35 14.89 5.90
CA HIS A 114 4.03 16.08 5.13
C HIS A 114 2.67 16.71 5.47
N GLY A 115 1.81 16.06 6.25
CA GLY A 115 0.56 16.70 6.69
C GLY A 115 0.68 17.57 7.96
N ALA A 116 1.83 17.59 8.63
CA ALA A 116 2.02 18.24 9.93
C ALA A 116 2.32 19.76 9.89
N ARG A 117 2.35 20.40 8.71
CA ARG A 117 2.74 21.82 8.59
C ARG A 117 1.60 22.84 8.53
N ALA A 118 0.34 22.44 8.69
CA ALA A 118 -0.75 23.38 8.92
C ALA A 118 -0.92 23.65 10.42
N ARG A 119 -0.14 24.58 10.99
CA ARG A 119 -0.43 25.15 12.31
C ARG A 119 -1.55 26.18 12.14
N GLY A 120 -2.79 25.72 12.32
CA GLY A 120 -3.99 26.54 12.33
C GLY A 120 -5.19 25.66 12.69
N SER A 121 -6.03 26.14 13.59
CA SER A 121 -7.24 25.47 14.08
C SER A 121 -8.13 24.89 12.96
N THR A 122 -8.74 23.74 13.26
CA THR A 122 -9.67 22.94 12.41
C THR A 122 -9.07 22.41 11.11
N GLY A 123 -8.63 21.15 11.13
CA GLY A 123 -8.06 20.47 9.97
C GLY A 123 -9.03 20.46 8.78
N GLN A 124 -8.54 20.86 7.61
CA GLN A 124 -9.28 20.73 6.35
C GLN A 124 -9.48 19.25 6.04
N ALA A 125 -10.73 18.87 5.74
CA ALA A 125 -11.04 17.58 5.13
C ALA A 125 -10.31 17.49 3.79
N LEU A 126 -9.67 16.35 3.53
CA LEU A 126 -9.18 16.04 2.18
C LEU A 126 -10.39 15.80 1.26
N PRO A 127 -10.21 15.83 -0.08
CA PRO A 127 -11.32 15.78 -1.01
C PRO A 127 -12.25 14.60 -0.73
N LEU A 128 -13.52 14.90 -0.92
CA LEU A 128 -14.60 13.97 -0.78
C LEU A 128 -14.68 13.10 -2.04
N VAL A 129 -14.56 11.79 -1.90
CA VAL A 129 -15.09 10.89 -2.94
C VAL A 129 -16.58 10.76 -2.66
N ARG A 130 -17.37 11.69 -3.20
CA ARG A 130 -18.84 11.59 -3.21
C ARG A 130 -19.29 11.18 -4.59
N ASP A 131 -20.05 10.09 -4.63
CA ASP A 131 -21.33 10.13 -5.30
C ASP A 131 -22.38 10.62 -4.27
N PRO A 132 -23.05 11.76 -4.47
CA PRO A 132 -24.05 12.30 -3.53
C PRO A 132 -25.35 11.49 -3.44
N LYS A 133 -25.58 10.47 -4.27
CA LYS A 133 -26.86 9.72 -4.28
C LYS A 133 -26.76 8.19 -4.32
N ALA A 134 -25.58 7.63 -4.58
CA ALA A 134 -25.39 6.19 -4.57
C ALA A 134 -24.96 5.67 -3.18
N GLY A 135 -25.41 4.47 -2.80
CA GLY A 135 -24.91 3.80 -1.59
C GLY A 135 -23.40 3.52 -1.69
N GLY A 136 -22.71 3.31 -0.56
CA GLY A 136 -21.28 2.98 -0.57
C GLY A 136 -20.37 4.18 -0.87
N ALA A 137 -19.84 4.85 0.17
CA ALA A 137 -18.94 6.00 -0.03
C ALA A 137 -17.82 6.06 1.01
N SER A 138 -16.79 6.86 0.70
CA SER A 138 -15.55 6.97 1.46
C SER A 138 -15.13 8.42 1.62
N THR A 139 -14.43 8.73 2.69
CA THR A 139 -13.80 10.03 2.91
C THR A 139 -12.47 9.87 3.62
N GLN A 140 -11.55 10.81 3.35
CA GLN A 140 -10.29 10.92 4.06
C GLN A 140 -10.23 12.23 4.85
N LEU A 141 -9.85 12.14 6.11
CA LEU A 141 -9.69 13.27 7.01
C LEU A 141 -8.25 13.29 7.55
N ALA A 142 -7.47 14.29 7.14
CA ALA A 142 -6.20 14.57 7.77
C ALA A 142 -6.43 15.28 9.10
N VAL A 143 -5.78 14.79 10.17
CA VAL A 143 -5.79 15.41 11.49
C VAL A 143 -4.34 15.74 11.88
N PRO A 144 -3.79 16.88 11.39
CA PRO A 144 -2.40 17.26 11.62
C PRO A 144 -2.01 17.34 13.09
N SER A 145 -2.93 17.81 13.95
CA SER A 145 -2.71 17.96 15.39
C SER A 145 -2.43 16.63 16.11
N ALA A 146 -2.97 15.53 15.59
CA ALA A 146 -2.70 14.19 16.06
C ALA A 146 -1.72 13.43 15.15
N GLY A 147 -1.28 14.04 14.03
CA GLY A 147 -0.43 13.38 13.03
C GLY A 147 -1.06 12.11 12.46
N VAL A 148 -2.37 12.11 12.18
CA VAL A 148 -3.08 10.95 11.60
C VAL A 148 -3.84 11.29 10.32
N LEU A 149 -3.97 10.31 9.43
CA LEU A 149 -4.91 10.28 8.32
C LEU A 149 -6.01 9.27 8.64
N VAL A 150 -7.26 9.68 8.51
CA VAL A 150 -8.42 8.84 8.80
C VAL A 150 -9.15 8.55 7.50
N THR A 151 -9.18 7.28 7.08
CA THR A 151 -10.06 6.82 5.99
C THR A 151 -11.31 6.22 6.60
N ALA A 152 -12.49 6.72 6.22
CA ALA A 152 -13.75 6.22 6.72
C ALA A 152 -14.71 5.91 5.58
N THR A 153 -15.32 4.73 5.62
CA THR A 153 -16.30 4.26 4.64
C THR A 153 -17.67 4.12 5.28
N TRP A 154 -18.74 4.15 4.49
CA TRP A 154 -20.10 3.83 4.92
C TRP A 154 -20.88 3.15 3.80
N GLY A 155 -21.85 2.32 4.19
CA GLY A 155 -22.77 1.68 3.26
C GLY A 155 -24.13 2.39 3.25
N ARG A 156 -24.81 2.37 4.40
CA ARG A 156 -26.20 2.86 4.54
C ARG A 156 -26.39 3.92 5.63
N ASP A 157 -25.50 3.99 6.63
CA ASP A 157 -25.57 4.94 7.74
C ASP A 157 -24.31 5.84 7.81
N PRO A 158 -24.21 6.87 6.93
CA PRO A 158 -23.16 7.89 7.06
C PRO A 158 -23.22 8.63 8.40
N ALA A 159 -24.36 8.64 9.10
CA ALA A 159 -24.47 9.29 10.41
C ALA A 159 -23.72 8.51 11.50
N ALA A 160 -23.56 7.19 11.38
CA ALA A 160 -22.69 6.42 12.27
C ALA A 160 -21.24 6.89 12.17
N VAL A 161 -20.73 7.11 10.96
CA VAL A 161 -19.36 7.61 10.73
C VAL A 161 -19.21 9.04 11.25
N LYS A 162 -20.17 9.94 10.97
CA LYS A 162 -20.17 11.31 11.52
C LYS A 162 -20.07 11.32 13.04
N ARG A 163 -20.92 10.53 13.71
CA ARG A 163 -20.91 10.39 15.18
C ARG A 163 -19.58 9.81 15.67
N ALA A 164 -19.01 8.84 14.95
CA ALA A 164 -17.76 8.20 15.33
C ALA A 164 -16.56 9.14 15.27
N LEU A 165 -16.49 9.98 14.23
CA LEU A 165 -15.42 10.95 14.02
C LEU A 165 -15.66 12.28 14.78
N GLY A 166 -16.87 12.53 15.27
CA GLY A 166 -17.23 13.78 15.94
C GLY A 166 -17.29 14.98 14.99
N VAL A 167 -17.63 14.75 13.71
CA VAL A 167 -17.71 15.78 12.67
C VAL A 167 -19.16 16.12 12.31
N HIS A 168 -19.43 17.39 12.04
CA HIS A 168 -20.77 17.86 11.69
C HIS A 168 -21.19 17.47 10.26
N ALA A 169 -20.22 17.36 9.36
CA ALA A 169 -20.41 16.93 7.98
C ALA A 169 -19.23 16.07 7.54
N LEU A 170 -19.47 15.16 6.58
CA LEU A 170 -18.41 14.40 5.90
C LEU A 170 -17.91 15.12 4.64
N THR A 171 -18.54 16.25 4.24
CA THR A 171 -18.22 17.08 3.06
C THR A 171 -17.26 18.25 3.38
N PRO A 172 -16.36 18.64 2.47
CA PRO A 172 -15.89 20.02 2.40
C PRO A 172 -17.02 20.94 1.90
N THR A 173 -17.07 22.16 2.42
CA THR A 173 -17.94 23.22 1.93
C THR A 173 -17.43 23.69 0.56
N ARG A 174 -18.23 23.42 -0.48
CA ARG A 174 -18.15 23.88 -1.90
C ARG A 174 -17.44 22.92 -2.87
N ALA A 175 -18.24 22.22 -3.67
CA ALA A 175 -17.79 21.56 -4.91
C ALA A 175 -17.87 22.59 -6.06
N VAL A 176 -16.81 22.68 -6.86
CA VAL A 176 -16.81 23.40 -8.15
C VAL A 176 -17.35 22.41 -9.19
N PRO A 177 -18.30 22.78 -10.06
CA PRO A 177 -18.77 21.90 -11.13
C PRO A 177 -17.62 21.60 -12.11
N PRO A 178 -17.52 20.38 -12.67
CA PRO A 178 -16.57 20.14 -13.74
C PRO A 178 -16.90 21.06 -14.92
N ALA A 179 -15.87 21.70 -15.48
CA ALA A 179 -16.01 22.34 -16.78
C ALA A 179 -16.19 21.25 -17.84
N ALA A 180 -17.27 21.34 -18.62
CA ALA A 180 -17.51 20.47 -19.76
C ALA A 180 -16.33 20.59 -20.73
N HIS A 181 -15.54 19.53 -20.85
CA HIS A 181 -14.59 19.39 -21.94
C HIS A 181 -15.42 19.09 -23.19
N GLY A 182 -15.21 19.85 -24.26
CA GLY A 182 -15.89 19.62 -25.53
C GLY A 182 -15.51 18.25 -26.07
N ALA A 183 -16.44 17.29 -26.00
CA ALA A 183 -16.29 15.98 -26.59
C ALA A 183 -16.22 16.12 -28.12
N GLN A 184 -15.04 15.89 -28.70
CA GLN A 184 -14.96 15.46 -30.08
C GLN A 184 -15.10 13.94 -30.10
N LEU A 185 -16.16 13.45 -30.76
CA LEU A 185 -16.36 12.02 -31.02
C LEU A 185 -15.14 11.49 -31.78
N ARG A 186 -14.28 10.73 -31.09
CA ARG A 186 -13.20 9.95 -31.71
C ARG A 186 -13.73 8.57 -32.11
N PRO A 187 -13.18 7.94 -33.17
CA PRO A 187 -13.60 6.61 -33.58
C PRO A 187 -13.40 5.60 -32.44
N ARG A 188 -14.29 4.60 -32.41
CA ARG A 188 -14.27 3.43 -31.49
C ARG A 188 -12.84 2.95 -31.25
N ALA A 189 -12.42 2.89 -29.98
CA ALA A 189 -11.11 2.37 -29.61
C ALA A 189 -11.14 0.84 -29.70
N THR A 190 -11.04 0.32 -30.92
CA THR A 190 -10.65 -1.09 -31.12
C THR A 190 -9.15 -1.20 -30.91
N HIS A 191 -8.68 -2.30 -30.33
CA HIS A 191 -7.26 -2.67 -30.39
C HIS A 191 -6.72 -2.40 -31.80
N ARG A 192 -5.77 -1.48 -31.91
CA ARG A 192 -5.09 -1.23 -33.17
C ARG A 192 -4.24 -2.46 -33.46
N ALA A 193 -4.09 -2.79 -34.74
CA ALA A 193 -3.08 -3.78 -35.13
C ALA A 193 -1.70 -3.31 -34.62
N GLY A 194 -1.16 -3.98 -33.60
CA GLY A 194 0.09 -3.61 -32.92
C GLY A 194 -0.02 -3.35 -31.41
N ASP A 195 -1.21 -3.29 -30.82
CA ASP A 195 -1.37 -3.20 -29.36
C ASP A 195 -0.86 -4.49 -28.69
N PRO A 196 -0.15 -4.42 -27.55
CA PRO A 196 0.44 -5.59 -26.90
C PRO A 196 -0.66 -6.50 -26.31
N ILE A 197 -1.04 -7.52 -27.06
CA ILE A 197 -1.92 -8.60 -26.61
C ILE A 197 -1.15 -9.55 -25.69
N TYR A 198 -1.76 -9.90 -24.57
CA TYR A 198 -1.29 -10.94 -23.69
C TYR A 198 -2.24 -12.15 -23.72
N THR A 199 -1.67 -13.31 -23.99
CA THR A 199 -2.36 -14.60 -23.87
C THR A 199 -1.67 -15.46 -22.84
N GLY A 200 -2.36 -15.80 -21.74
CA GLY A 200 -1.79 -16.64 -20.70
C GLY A 200 -2.47 -16.51 -19.34
N LEU A 201 -1.77 -17.00 -18.31
CA LEU A 201 -2.28 -17.04 -16.95
C LEU A 201 -2.18 -15.66 -16.26
N GLY A 202 -3.31 -15.20 -15.74
CA GLY A 202 -3.43 -14.08 -14.83
C GLY A 202 -3.96 -14.52 -13.46
N PHE A 203 -3.97 -13.58 -12.53
CA PHE A 203 -4.67 -13.74 -11.26
C PHE A 203 -5.12 -12.38 -10.77
N ASP A 204 -6.14 -12.31 -9.93
CA ASP A 204 -6.47 -11.08 -9.20
C ASP A 204 -6.35 -11.28 -7.68
N ALA A 205 -6.06 -10.17 -6.98
CA ALA A 205 -5.90 -10.16 -5.53
C ALA A 205 -6.50 -8.88 -4.95
N CYS A 206 -7.31 -9.02 -3.91
CA CYS A 206 -8.07 -7.91 -3.34
C CYS A 206 -7.23 -6.70 -2.91
N ALA A 207 -6.05 -6.91 -2.35
CA ALA A 207 -5.11 -5.84 -2.05
C ALA A 207 -3.91 -5.92 -3.00
N THR A 208 -3.60 -4.80 -3.68
CA THR A 208 -2.45 -4.69 -4.59
C THR A 208 -1.18 -5.24 -3.92
N PRO A 209 -0.55 -6.30 -4.46
CA PRO A 209 0.65 -6.87 -3.87
C PRO A 209 1.81 -5.86 -3.82
N SER A 210 2.75 -6.02 -2.89
CA SER A 210 3.95 -5.17 -2.86
C SER A 210 4.94 -5.54 -3.97
N LEU A 211 5.81 -4.62 -4.39
CA LEU A 211 6.90 -4.87 -5.35
C LEU A 211 7.76 -6.11 -4.99
N ALA A 212 8.06 -6.29 -3.70
CA ALA A 212 8.81 -7.46 -3.23
C ALA A 212 8.02 -8.77 -3.38
N ALA A 213 6.69 -8.74 -3.23
CA ALA A 213 5.83 -9.89 -3.44
C ALA A 213 5.73 -10.24 -4.92
N MET A 214 5.53 -9.25 -5.78
CA MET A 214 5.50 -9.42 -7.23
C MET A 214 6.84 -9.93 -7.77
N SER A 215 7.96 -9.38 -7.30
CA SER A 215 9.30 -9.88 -7.62
C SER A 215 9.48 -11.35 -7.24
N ALA A 216 9.03 -11.77 -6.04
CA ALA A 216 9.05 -13.19 -5.65
C ALA A 216 8.12 -14.06 -6.52
N TRP A 217 6.96 -13.50 -6.91
CA TRP A 217 5.96 -14.15 -7.75
C TRP A 217 6.33 -14.23 -9.23
N SER A 218 7.42 -13.61 -9.68
CA SER A 218 8.02 -13.87 -11.00
C SER A 218 8.37 -15.36 -11.21
N ALA A 219 8.56 -16.12 -10.11
CA ALA A 219 8.74 -17.57 -10.10
C ALA A 219 7.46 -18.37 -10.38
N SER A 220 6.30 -17.72 -10.41
CA SER A 220 5.01 -18.32 -10.77
C SER A 220 4.83 -18.41 -12.29
N PRO A 221 3.84 -19.17 -12.79
CA PRO A 221 3.52 -19.19 -14.22
C PRO A 221 2.66 -18.00 -14.68
N PHE A 222 2.21 -17.15 -13.77
CA PHE A 222 1.36 -15.98 -14.08
C PHE A 222 2.18 -14.82 -14.64
N ARG A 223 1.63 -14.07 -15.61
CA ARG A 223 2.21 -12.79 -16.08
C ARG A 223 1.19 -11.66 -16.19
N ALA A 224 -0.06 -11.88 -15.79
CA ALA A 224 -1.05 -10.83 -15.60
C ALA A 224 -1.54 -10.75 -14.14
N VAL A 225 -1.89 -9.54 -13.70
CA VAL A 225 -2.44 -9.29 -12.36
C VAL A 225 -3.63 -8.32 -12.40
N GLY A 226 -4.75 -8.74 -11.81
CA GLY A 226 -5.90 -7.88 -11.52
C GLY A 226 -5.65 -6.98 -10.32
N ILE A 227 -5.87 -5.67 -10.51
CA ILE A 227 -5.71 -4.65 -9.47
C ILE A 227 -6.99 -3.83 -9.34
N TYR A 228 -7.51 -3.75 -8.13
CA TYR A 228 -8.71 -2.96 -7.85
C TYR A 228 -8.31 -1.49 -7.74
N VAL A 229 -8.88 -0.63 -8.59
CA VAL A 229 -8.55 0.80 -8.66
C VAL A 229 -9.52 1.68 -7.87
N GLY A 230 -10.73 1.19 -7.59
CA GLY A 230 -11.74 1.97 -6.87
C GLY A 230 -13.15 1.44 -7.04
N GLY A 231 -14.12 2.31 -6.74
CA GLY A 231 -15.55 2.02 -6.83
C GLY A 231 -16.28 2.02 -5.49
N ALA A 232 -17.59 2.26 -5.55
CA ALA A 232 -18.48 2.35 -4.38
C ALA A 232 -18.47 1.08 -3.52
N ASN A 233 -18.18 -0.07 -4.15
CA ASN A 233 -18.18 -1.38 -3.53
C ASN A 233 -16.78 -2.01 -3.42
N GLU A 234 -15.70 -1.26 -3.60
CA GLU A 234 -14.34 -1.78 -3.38
C GLU A 234 -14.10 -2.09 -1.89
N ALA A 235 -13.75 -3.35 -1.58
CA ALA A 235 -13.71 -3.81 -0.18
C ALA A 235 -12.33 -3.73 0.50
N CYS A 236 -11.23 -3.84 -0.24
CA CYS A 236 -9.88 -3.82 0.33
C CYS A 236 -9.25 -2.44 0.24
N ALA A 237 -8.34 -2.14 1.16
CA ALA A 237 -7.45 -1.00 1.00
C ALA A 237 -6.33 -1.33 0.00
N GLN A 238 -5.94 -0.35 -0.83
CA GLN A 238 -4.86 -0.45 -1.82
C GLN A 238 -3.62 0.34 -1.40
N PRO A 239 -2.88 -0.06 -0.35
CA PRO A 239 -1.76 0.74 0.15
C PRO A 239 -0.55 0.79 -0.80
N ASN A 240 -0.50 -0.09 -1.80
CA ASN A 240 0.62 -0.20 -2.74
C ASN A 240 0.33 0.40 -4.11
N LEU A 241 -0.94 0.63 -4.45
CA LEU A 241 -1.31 1.14 -5.76
C LEU A 241 -0.96 2.62 -5.87
N ASN A 242 -0.02 2.94 -6.76
CA ASN A 242 0.43 4.28 -7.12
C ASN A 242 1.18 4.22 -8.46
N PRO A 243 1.45 5.37 -9.11
CA PRO A 243 2.14 5.40 -10.40
C PRO A 243 3.50 4.69 -10.40
N GLY A 244 4.27 4.83 -9.32
CA GLY A 244 5.57 4.15 -9.18
C GLY A 244 5.45 2.63 -9.15
N TRP A 245 4.39 2.06 -8.56
CA TRP A 245 4.14 0.63 -8.57
C TRP A 245 3.74 0.16 -9.97
N VAL A 246 2.79 0.85 -10.61
CA VAL A 246 2.30 0.53 -11.95
C VAL A 246 3.46 0.52 -12.96
N GLN A 247 4.30 1.57 -12.95
CA GLN A 247 5.46 1.65 -13.82
C GLN A 247 6.46 0.50 -13.59
N GLN A 248 6.79 0.20 -12.32
CA GLN A 248 7.77 -0.84 -11.99
C GLN A 248 7.29 -2.25 -12.36
N GLU A 249 6.01 -2.57 -12.14
CA GLU A 249 5.49 -3.90 -12.49
C GLU A 249 5.32 -4.06 -13.99
N SER A 250 4.88 -3.02 -14.71
CA SER A 250 4.87 -3.04 -16.18
C SER A 250 6.28 -3.21 -16.74
N ALA A 251 7.29 -2.53 -16.20
CA ALA A 251 8.68 -2.70 -16.60
C ALA A 251 9.25 -4.09 -16.24
N ALA A 252 8.72 -4.73 -15.18
CA ALA A 252 9.04 -6.11 -14.82
C ALA A 252 8.33 -7.14 -15.73
N GLY A 253 7.50 -6.70 -16.68
CA GLY A 253 6.80 -7.54 -17.65
C GLY A 253 5.46 -8.08 -17.16
N TRP A 254 4.89 -7.50 -16.09
CA TRP A 254 3.52 -7.80 -15.68
C TRP A 254 2.50 -7.02 -16.49
N VAL A 255 1.46 -7.73 -16.90
CA VAL A 255 0.26 -7.18 -17.53
C VAL A 255 -0.74 -6.83 -16.44
N LEU A 256 -1.25 -5.60 -16.42
CA LEU A 256 -2.16 -5.14 -15.36
C LEU A 256 -3.60 -5.19 -15.85
N LEU A 257 -4.54 -5.61 -15.00
CA LEU A 257 -5.97 -5.64 -15.31
C LEU A 257 -6.70 -4.74 -14.29
N PRO A 258 -6.97 -3.47 -14.60
CA PRO A 258 -7.60 -2.53 -13.67
C PRO A 258 -9.09 -2.84 -13.47
N ILE A 259 -9.48 -3.15 -12.24
CA ILE A 259 -10.84 -3.55 -11.86
C ILE A 259 -11.50 -2.40 -11.09
N TYR A 260 -12.70 -2.00 -11.50
CA TYR A 260 -13.52 -0.99 -10.85
C TYR A 260 -14.78 -1.62 -10.26
N VAL A 261 -14.91 -1.59 -8.93
CA VAL A 261 -16.03 -2.22 -8.22
C VAL A 261 -17.15 -1.22 -8.00
N GLY A 262 -17.85 -0.95 -9.10
CA GLY A 262 -18.95 0.00 -9.20
C GLY A 262 -20.24 -0.42 -8.50
N LEU A 263 -21.35 0.21 -8.88
CA LEU A 263 -22.67 -0.14 -8.37
C LEU A 263 -23.13 -1.49 -8.92
N GLN A 264 -23.84 -2.24 -8.09
CA GLN A 264 -24.30 -3.58 -8.44
C GLN A 264 -25.76 -3.58 -8.88
N ALA A 265 -26.24 -4.67 -9.49
CA ALA A 265 -27.64 -4.77 -9.89
C ALA A 265 -28.63 -4.37 -8.76
N PRO A 266 -29.79 -3.77 -9.10
CA PRO A 266 -30.78 -3.29 -8.13
C PRO A 266 -31.12 -4.31 -7.03
N SER A 267 -31.26 -5.57 -7.41
CA SER A 267 -31.30 -6.71 -6.50
C SER A 267 -30.05 -7.57 -6.69
N ASN A 268 -29.08 -7.41 -5.80
CA ASN A 268 -27.81 -8.14 -5.79
C ASN A 268 -27.64 -9.01 -4.53
N GLY A 269 -26.83 -10.07 -4.64
CA GLY A 269 -26.60 -11.05 -3.57
C GLY A 269 -25.60 -10.60 -2.48
N CYS A 270 -24.74 -9.63 -2.78
CA CYS A 270 -23.70 -9.17 -1.85
C CYS A 270 -24.19 -8.12 -0.85
N GLY A 271 -25.42 -7.59 -1.00
CA GLY A 271 -25.94 -6.50 -0.16
C GLY A 271 -25.24 -5.16 -0.42
N CYS A 272 -24.55 -5.08 -1.55
CA CYS A 272 -23.77 -3.95 -2.02
C CYS A 272 -24.65 -2.73 -2.35
N ALA A 273 -23.99 -1.59 -2.52
CA ALA A 273 -24.63 -0.43 -3.12
C ALA A 273 -25.12 -0.79 -4.52
N ALA A 274 -26.38 -0.45 -4.78
CA ALA A 274 -27.11 -0.90 -5.94
C ALA A 274 -27.43 0.25 -6.89
N ILE A 275 -27.45 -0.05 -8.18
CA ILE A 275 -27.94 0.80 -9.26
C ILE A 275 -29.38 1.20 -8.95
N VAL A 276 -29.67 2.49 -9.06
CA VAL A 276 -31.04 3.01 -9.02
C VAL A 276 -31.61 2.90 -10.43
N PRO A 277 -32.68 2.10 -10.68
CA PRO A 277 -33.14 1.82 -12.04
C PRO A 277 -33.40 3.06 -12.90
N SER A 278 -33.94 4.13 -12.31
CA SER A 278 -34.24 5.38 -13.01
C SER A 278 -33.02 6.26 -13.29
N GLN A 279 -31.83 5.91 -12.77
CA GLN A 279 -30.58 6.66 -12.92
C GLN A 279 -29.47 5.83 -13.56
N ALA A 280 -29.74 4.57 -13.93
CA ALA A 280 -28.72 3.61 -14.35
C ALA A 280 -27.70 4.15 -15.36
N ALA A 281 -28.14 4.84 -16.42
CA ALA A 281 -27.22 5.42 -17.40
C ALA A 281 -26.36 6.55 -16.80
N ALA A 282 -26.95 7.45 -16.01
CA ALA A 282 -26.21 8.53 -15.36
C ALA A 282 -25.20 7.98 -14.33
N GLU A 283 -25.58 6.92 -13.62
CA GLU A 283 -24.71 6.20 -12.69
C GLU A 283 -23.57 5.47 -13.42
N GLY A 284 -23.83 4.92 -14.62
CA GLY A 284 -22.81 4.30 -15.46
C GLY A 284 -21.76 5.29 -15.98
N THR A 285 -22.20 6.46 -16.46
CA THR A 285 -21.30 7.57 -16.81
C THR A 285 -20.47 8.02 -15.60
N ALA A 286 -21.12 8.25 -14.46
CA ALA A 286 -20.41 8.68 -13.24
C ALA A 286 -19.41 7.63 -12.72
N ALA A 287 -19.74 6.34 -12.87
CA ALA A 287 -18.82 5.26 -12.55
C ALA A 287 -17.58 5.28 -13.46
N ALA A 288 -17.76 5.47 -14.77
CA ALA A 288 -16.64 5.56 -15.71
C ALA A 288 -15.76 6.79 -15.41
N ASP A 289 -16.37 7.94 -15.11
CA ASP A 289 -15.64 9.13 -14.67
C ASP A 289 -14.79 8.85 -13.41
N ASP A 290 -15.37 8.24 -12.39
CA ASP A 290 -14.62 7.88 -11.17
C ASP A 290 -13.52 6.87 -11.49
N ALA A 291 -13.80 5.84 -12.29
CA ALA A 291 -12.82 4.84 -12.68
C ALA A 291 -11.62 5.46 -13.42
N ILE A 292 -11.87 6.37 -14.37
CA ILE A 292 -10.83 7.15 -15.06
C ILE A 292 -10.02 7.96 -14.05
N ASN A 293 -10.68 8.70 -13.16
CA ASN A 293 -9.98 9.50 -12.14
C ASN A 293 -9.09 8.64 -11.22
N GLN A 294 -9.54 7.43 -10.86
CA GLN A 294 -8.75 6.50 -10.04
C GLN A 294 -7.61 5.84 -10.83
N ALA A 295 -7.88 5.44 -12.07
CA ALA A 295 -6.89 4.89 -12.98
C ALA A 295 -5.76 5.90 -13.23
N GLU A 296 -6.13 7.14 -13.53
CA GLU A 296 -5.18 8.23 -13.67
C GLU A 296 -4.44 8.50 -12.36
N ALA A 297 -5.11 8.49 -11.21
CA ALA A 297 -4.39 8.62 -9.93
C ALA A 297 -3.39 7.48 -9.68
N ALA A 298 -3.57 6.32 -10.32
CA ALA A 298 -2.66 5.18 -10.24
C ALA A 298 -1.60 5.16 -11.37
N GLY A 299 -1.61 6.09 -12.33
CA GLY A 299 -0.67 6.07 -13.46
C GLY A 299 -1.13 5.24 -14.66
N ILE A 300 -2.43 5.00 -14.81
CA ILE A 300 -3.03 4.27 -15.93
C ILE A 300 -3.74 5.28 -16.82
N ALA A 301 -3.21 5.49 -18.03
CA ALA A 301 -3.63 6.53 -18.95
C ALA A 301 -4.62 6.03 -20.03
N PRO A 302 -5.25 6.91 -20.84
CA PRO A 302 -6.05 6.51 -21.99
C PRO A 302 -5.32 5.53 -22.92
N GLY A 303 -6.07 4.64 -23.57
CA GLY A 303 -5.56 3.51 -24.35
C GLY A 303 -5.43 2.21 -23.55
N ASN A 304 -5.59 2.25 -22.23
CA ASN A 304 -5.60 1.06 -21.37
C ASN A 304 -7.04 0.58 -21.09
N PRO A 305 -7.23 -0.72 -20.77
CA PRO A 305 -8.52 -1.26 -20.38
C PRO A 305 -8.92 -0.88 -18.94
N MET A 306 -10.21 -0.70 -18.73
CA MET A 306 -10.86 -0.58 -17.42
C MET A 306 -12.03 -1.57 -17.34
N TYR A 307 -12.02 -2.47 -16.37
CA TYR A 307 -13.07 -3.48 -16.20
C TYR A 307 -14.07 -3.05 -15.12
N ASP A 308 -15.34 -2.81 -15.46
CA ASP A 308 -16.41 -2.72 -14.47
C ASP A 308 -16.69 -4.13 -13.91
N ASP A 309 -16.67 -4.25 -12.58
CA ASP A 309 -17.00 -5.46 -11.86
C ASP A 309 -18.49 -5.48 -11.52
N MET A 310 -19.25 -6.19 -12.35
CA MET A 310 -20.68 -6.44 -12.19
C MET A 310 -20.92 -7.86 -11.67
N GLU A 311 -21.10 -7.98 -10.36
CA GLU A 311 -21.35 -9.24 -9.67
C GLU A 311 -22.63 -9.94 -10.13
N SER A 312 -22.74 -11.22 -9.78
CA SER A 312 -23.91 -12.03 -10.16
C SER A 312 -25.24 -11.41 -9.70
N TYR A 313 -26.22 -11.44 -10.61
CA TYR A 313 -27.59 -11.03 -10.34
C TYR A 313 -28.58 -11.96 -11.04
N ARG A 314 -29.81 -12.00 -10.50
CA ARG A 314 -30.90 -12.70 -11.18
C ARG A 314 -31.27 -11.94 -12.45
N ARG A 315 -31.07 -12.58 -13.60
CA ARG A 315 -31.46 -12.07 -14.92
C ARG A 315 -32.97 -11.89 -15.05
N GLY A 316 -33.35 -11.00 -15.95
CA GLY A 316 -34.72 -10.61 -16.29
C GLY A 316 -35.21 -9.35 -15.56
N GLY A 317 -36.26 -8.74 -16.12
CA GLY A 317 -36.94 -7.59 -15.53
C GLY A 317 -36.01 -6.40 -15.25
N THR A 318 -36.22 -5.75 -14.11
CA THR A 318 -35.52 -4.52 -13.72
C THR A 318 -34.01 -4.70 -13.61
N ASN A 319 -33.52 -5.86 -13.15
CA ASN A 319 -32.08 -6.11 -13.03
C ASN A 319 -31.38 -6.02 -14.38
N THR A 320 -31.78 -6.85 -15.36
CA THR A 320 -31.17 -6.84 -16.70
C THR A 320 -31.29 -5.46 -17.35
N SER A 321 -32.47 -4.83 -17.32
CA SER A 321 -32.64 -3.51 -17.94
C SER A 321 -31.77 -2.41 -17.31
N SER A 322 -31.59 -2.42 -15.98
CA SER A 322 -30.78 -1.41 -15.29
C SER A 322 -29.29 -1.65 -15.51
N VAL A 323 -28.85 -2.92 -15.44
CA VAL A 323 -27.44 -3.27 -15.65
C VAL A 323 -27.01 -2.98 -17.09
N LEU A 324 -27.80 -3.35 -18.10
CA LEU A 324 -27.48 -3.02 -19.50
C LEU A 324 -27.46 -1.50 -19.74
N ALA A 325 -28.37 -0.73 -19.14
CA ALA A 325 -28.33 0.73 -19.27
C ALA A 325 -27.08 1.35 -18.61
N TYR A 326 -26.69 0.84 -17.43
CA TYR A 326 -25.49 1.27 -16.72
C TYR A 326 -24.21 0.92 -17.49
N LEU A 327 -24.06 -0.34 -17.94
CA LEU A 327 -22.87 -0.82 -18.65
C LEU A 327 -22.71 -0.15 -20.02
N SER A 328 -23.81 0.10 -20.74
CA SER A 328 -23.77 0.84 -22.00
C SER A 328 -23.27 2.27 -21.82
N ALA A 329 -23.67 2.95 -20.73
CA ALA A 329 -23.21 4.29 -20.42
C ALA A 329 -21.74 4.31 -19.96
N TRP A 330 -21.34 3.34 -19.14
CA TRP A 330 -19.95 3.10 -18.77
C TRP A 330 -19.04 2.98 -19.99
N THR A 331 -19.39 2.10 -20.93
CA THR A 331 -18.62 1.90 -22.16
C THR A 331 -18.56 3.17 -23.01
N THR A 332 -19.70 3.85 -23.16
CA THR A 332 -19.78 5.10 -23.94
C THR A 332 -18.84 6.17 -23.39
N GLU A 333 -18.80 6.33 -22.07
CA GLU A 333 -17.97 7.34 -21.40
C GLU A 333 -16.47 6.99 -21.48
N LEU A 334 -16.10 5.72 -21.24
CA LEU A 334 -14.71 5.28 -21.41
C LEU A 334 -14.21 5.54 -22.83
N HIS A 335 -15.03 5.25 -23.86
CA HIS A 335 -14.70 5.56 -25.25
C HIS A 335 -14.53 7.06 -25.51
N ALA A 336 -15.39 7.90 -24.92
CA ALA A 336 -15.27 9.35 -25.02
C ALA A 336 -13.95 9.87 -24.44
N HIS A 337 -13.41 9.18 -23.43
CA HIS A 337 -12.14 9.47 -22.78
C HIS A 337 -10.95 8.67 -23.32
N GLY A 338 -11.16 7.84 -24.35
CA GLY A 338 -10.11 7.08 -25.02
C GLY A 338 -9.60 5.85 -24.27
N TYR A 339 -10.34 5.35 -23.28
CA TYR A 339 -10.07 4.08 -22.61
C TYR A 339 -10.75 2.91 -23.33
N VAL A 340 -10.22 1.71 -23.13
CA VAL A 340 -10.83 0.45 -23.58
C VAL A 340 -11.82 0.00 -22.51
N SER A 341 -13.06 -0.31 -22.91
CA SER A 341 -14.09 -0.75 -21.98
C SER A 341 -14.05 -2.26 -21.80
N GLY A 342 -13.79 -2.71 -20.59
CA GLY A 342 -13.94 -4.10 -20.18
C GLY A 342 -15.13 -4.29 -19.22
N ILE A 343 -15.70 -5.50 -19.21
CA ILE A 343 -16.73 -5.88 -18.22
C ILE A 343 -16.43 -7.25 -17.64
N TYR A 344 -16.32 -7.32 -16.32
CA TYR A 344 -16.34 -8.57 -15.56
C TYR A 344 -17.77 -8.89 -15.11
N SER A 345 -18.19 -10.13 -15.30
CA SER A 345 -19.44 -10.62 -14.70
C SER A 345 -19.52 -12.15 -14.66
N SER A 346 -20.46 -12.69 -13.87
CA SER A 346 -20.76 -14.12 -13.85
C SER A 346 -21.36 -14.62 -15.16
N ALA A 347 -20.90 -15.79 -15.62
CA ALA A 347 -21.27 -16.41 -16.89
C ALA A 347 -22.78 -16.50 -17.13
N SER A 348 -23.54 -16.93 -16.12
CA SER A 348 -25.00 -17.11 -16.18
C SER A 348 -25.80 -15.84 -15.87
N SER A 349 -25.13 -14.70 -15.66
CA SER A 349 -25.71 -13.40 -15.29
C SER A 349 -25.40 -12.34 -16.35
N GLY A 350 -24.52 -11.37 -16.04
CA GLY A 350 -24.21 -10.26 -16.94
C GLY A 350 -23.58 -10.69 -18.26
N ILE A 351 -22.74 -11.73 -18.26
CA ILE A 351 -22.16 -12.28 -19.50
C ILE A 351 -23.27 -12.77 -20.44
N SER A 352 -24.22 -13.55 -19.94
CA SER A 352 -25.35 -14.02 -20.73
C SER A 352 -26.30 -12.90 -21.19
N ASP A 353 -26.42 -11.80 -20.43
CA ASP A 353 -27.18 -10.62 -20.86
C ASP A 353 -26.44 -9.83 -21.95
N LEU A 354 -25.12 -9.67 -21.85
CA LEU A 354 -24.29 -9.02 -22.88
C LEU A 354 -24.24 -9.83 -24.18
N VAL A 355 -24.08 -11.16 -24.09
CA VAL A 355 -24.15 -12.06 -25.26
C VAL A 355 -25.50 -11.95 -25.97
N ALA A 356 -26.61 -11.80 -25.22
CA ALA A 356 -27.92 -11.58 -25.82
C ALA A 356 -28.07 -10.22 -26.53
N GLN A 357 -27.18 -9.26 -26.27
CA GLN A 357 -27.14 -7.96 -26.93
C GLN A 357 -26.08 -7.86 -28.03
N TYR A 358 -25.17 -8.83 -28.15
CA TYR A 358 -24.08 -8.79 -29.13
C TYR A 358 -24.62 -8.75 -30.57
N GLY A 359 -24.14 -7.80 -31.37
CA GLY A 359 -24.55 -7.56 -32.75
C GLY A 359 -25.91 -6.89 -32.92
N THR A 360 -26.60 -6.50 -31.84
CA THR A 360 -27.95 -5.90 -31.91
C THR A 360 -27.97 -4.38 -32.09
N GLY A 361 -26.80 -3.72 -32.01
CA GLY A 361 -26.67 -2.26 -31.97
C GLY A 361 -26.56 -1.67 -30.55
N TYR A 362 -26.57 -2.52 -29.52
CA TYR A 362 -26.15 -2.16 -28.16
C TYR A 362 -24.70 -1.69 -28.14
N VAL A 363 -24.36 -0.75 -27.25
CA VAL A 363 -22.96 -0.31 -27.06
C VAL A 363 -22.23 -1.37 -26.24
N GLU A 364 -21.60 -2.31 -26.94
CA GLU A 364 -20.85 -3.43 -26.37
C GLU A 364 -19.51 -2.97 -25.78
N PRO A 365 -19.06 -3.58 -24.67
CA PRO A 365 -17.67 -3.44 -24.22
C PRO A 365 -16.72 -3.98 -25.27
N ASP A 366 -15.48 -3.48 -25.28
CA ASP A 366 -14.43 -3.97 -26.15
C ASP A 366 -13.87 -5.32 -25.68
N GLU A 367 -13.92 -5.59 -24.37
CA GLU A 367 -13.42 -6.81 -23.76
C GLU A 367 -14.40 -7.41 -22.73
N ILE A 368 -14.40 -8.73 -22.60
CA ILE A 368 -15.31 -9.47 -21.73
C ILE A 368 -14.55 -10.43 -20.81
N TRP A 369 -14.75 -10.29 -19.50
CA TRP A 369 -14.14 -11.12 -18.47
C TRP A 369 -15.20 -12.02 -17.83
N ASN A 370 -15.25 -13.26 -18.32
CA ASN A 370 -16.23 -14.25 -17.89
C ASN A 370 -15.83 -14.86 -16.54
N ALA A 371 -16.69 -14.79 -15.53
CA ALA A 371 -16.48 -15.53 -14.29
C ALA A 371 -17.22 -16.87 -14.34
N GLU A 372 -16.45 -17.96 -14.42
CA GLU A 372 -16.94 -19.34 -14.48
C GLU A 372 -15.92 -20.29 -13.86
N TRP A 373 -16.13 -20.72 -12.61
CA TRP A 373 -15.17 -21.57 -11.90
C TRP A 373 -15.18 -23.04 -12.34
N ASN A 374 -14.87 -23.30 -13.62
CA ASN A 374 -14.84 -24.62 -14.23
C ASN A 374 -13.44 -25.27 -14.20
N GLY A 375 -12.43 -24.57 -13.65
CA GLY A 375 -11.06 -25.05 -13.53
C GLY A 375 -10.27 -25.09 -14.85
N GLN A 376 -10.82 -24.57 -15.95
CA GLN A 376 -10.20 -24.59 -17.27
C GLN A 376 -9.49 -23.26 -17.55
N ALA A 377 -8.16 -23.30 -17.60
CA ALA A 377 -7.31 -22.19 -18.00
C ALA A 377 -7.38 -21.93 -19.51
N SER A 378 -8.51 -21.38 -19.98
CA SER A 378 -8.77 -20.98 -21.37
C SER A 378 -9.89 -19.93 -21.39
N THR A 379 -10.11 -19.22 -22.49
CA THR A 379 -11.26 -18.30 -22.64
C THR A 379 -12.52 -18.96 -23.22
N VAL A 380 -12.53 -20.29 -23.36
CA VAL A 380 -13.66 -21.05 -23.91
C VAL A 380 -14.74 -21.23 -22.85
N SER A 381 -15.97 -20.85 -23.17
CA SER A 381 -17.14 -21.02 -22.30
C SER A 381 -18.38 -21.40 -23.10
N ALA A 382 -19.26 -22.21 -22.51
CA ALA A 382 -20.57 -22.51 -23.09
C ALA A 382 -21.53 -21.29 -23.04
N TYR A 383 -21.24 -20.30 -22.21
CA TYR A 383 -22.02 -19.07 -22.08
C TYR A 383 -21.57 -17.97 -23.06
N LEU A 384 -20.37 -18.10 -23.64
CA LEU A 384 -19.77 -17.12 -24.53
C LEU A 384 -19.46 -17.76 -25.90
N PRO A 385 -20.36 -17.63 -26.90
CA PRO A 385 -20.18 -18.20 -28.23
C PRO A 385 -18.84 -17.82 -28.85
N ALA A 386 -18.21 -18.75 -29.60
CA ALA A 386 -16.90 -18.52 -30.21
C ALA A 386 -16.86 -17.38 -31.25
N ALA A 387 -18.01 -16.98 -31.79
CA ALA A 387 -18.11 -15.91 -32.76
C ALA A 387 -18.13 -14.49 -32.13
N ASP A 388 -18.38 -14.37 -30.83
CA ASP A 388 -18.60 -13.10 -30.15
C ASP A 388 -17.32 -12.63 -29.46
N TRP A 389 -16.84 -11.39 -29.63
CA TRP A 389 -15.49 -11.00 -29.16
C TRP A 389 -14.37 -11.97 -29.63
N PRO A 390 -14.23 -12.26 -30.93
CA PRO A 390 -13.31 -13.29 -31.42
C PRO A 390 -11.85 -12.83 -31.54
N ASN A 391 -11.55 -11.54 -31.33
CA ASN A 391 -10.28 -10.94 -31.71
C ASN A 391 -9.39 -10.60 -30.51
N HIS A 392 -9.08 -11.58 -29.65
CA HIS A 392 -8.32 -11.36 -28.40
C HIS A 392 -8.98 -10.30 -27.51
N GLN A 393 -10.19 -10.59 -27.07
CA GLN A 393 -11.05 -9.68 -26.31
C GLN A 393 -11.66 -10.37 -25.09
N ARG A 394 -11.05 -11.48 -24.63
CA ARG A 394 -11.67 -12.39 -23.68
C ARG A 394 -10.76 -12.65 -22.50
N LEU A 395 -11.35 -12.63 -21.32
CA LEU A 395 -10.74 -13.06 -20.08
C LEU A 395 -11.67 -14.07 -19.40
N HIS A 396 -11.11 -14.90 -18.53
CA HIS A 396 -11.87 -15.92 -17.83
C HIS A 396 -11.31 -16.17 -16.43
N GLN A 397 -12.10 -15.83 -15.41
CA GLN A 397 -11.80 -16.20 -14.03
C GLN A 397 -12.25 -17.65 -13.81
N TYR A 398 -11.32 -18.58 -13.96
CA TYR A 398 -11.60 -20.02 -14.03
C TYR A 398 -11.53 -20.73 -12.68
N GLN A 399 -11.01 -20.06 -11.64
CA GLN A 399 -10.91 -20.61 -10.29
C GLN A 399 -11.03 -19.52 -9.23
N GLY A 400 -11.96 -19.70 -8.30
CA GLY A 400 -12.18 -18.78 -7.19
C GLY A 400 -11.11 -18.85 -6.07
N GLY A 401 -11.34 -18.03 -5.04
CA GLY A 401 -10.34 -17.65 -4.05
C GLY A 401 -9.64 -18.80 -3.35
N HIS A 402 -8.31 -18.82 -3.43
CA HIS A 402 -7.47 -19.81 -2.78
C HIS A 402 -6.06 -19.25 -2.49
N ASN A 403 -5.34 -19.86 -1.56
CA ASN A 403 -3.95 -19.46 -1.30
C ASN A 403 -3.02 -20.15 -2.30
N ALA A 404 -2.19 -19.37 -2.98
CA ALA A 404 -1.07 -19.85 -3.78
C ALA A 404 0.25 -19.31 -3.20
N THR A 405 1.35 -20.04 -3.40
CA THR A 405 2.67 -19.67 -2.87
C THR A 405 3.75 -19.85 -3.93
N TYR A 406 4.43 -18.76 -4.26
CA TYR A 406 5.55 -18.72 -5.21
C TYR A 406 6.66 -17.84 -4.64
N GLY A 407 7.92 -18.21 -4.90
CA GLY A 407 9.08 -17.47 -4.35
C GLY A 407 9.09 -17.34 -2.82
N GLY A 408 8.40 -18.23 -2.11
CA GLY A 408 8.24 -18.18 -0.64
C GLY A 408 7.20 -17.18 -0.13
N VAL A 409 6.44 -16.52 -1.02
CA VAL A 409 5.37 -15.56 -0.67
C VAL A 409 4.01 -16.15 -0.96
N THR A 410 3.12 -16.15 0.02
CA THR A 410 1.72 -16.60 -0.12
C THR A 410 0.79 -15.42 -0.37
N ILE A 411 -0.04 -15.51 -1.41
CA ILE A 411 -1.12 -14.55 -1.73
C ILE A 411 -2.41 -15.36 -1.88
N ASN A 412 -3.53 -14.82 -1.42
CA ASN A 412 -4.85 -15.35 -1.77
C ASN A 412 -5.26 -14.75 -3.10
N ILE A 413 -5.55 -15.60 -4.08
CA ILE A 413 -5.81 -15.21 -5.46
C ILE A 413 -7.06 -15.88 -6.00
N ASP A 414 -7.68 -15.23 -6.97
CA ASP A 414 -8.53 -15.83 -7.98
C ASP A 414 -7.66 -16.05 -9.24
N ASN A 415 -7.83 -17.17 -9.96
CA ASN A 415 -7.03 -17.43 -11.17
C ASN A 415 -7.79 -17.05 -12.43
N ASP A 416 -7.06 -16.43 -13.35
CA ASP A 416 -7.55 -15.95 -14.62
C ASP A 416 -6.79 -16.52 -15.81
N TYR A 417 -7.49 -16.61 -16.92
CA TYR A 417 -6.88 -16.78 -18.23
C TYR A 417 -7.21 -15.54 -19.06
N VAL A 418 -6.16 -14.88 -19.55
CA VAL A 418 -6.26 -13.63 -20.30
C VAL A 418 -5.96 -13.93 -21.76
N ASP A 419 -6.78 -13.38 -22.65
CA ASP A 419 -6.55 -13.30 -24.09
C ASP A 419 -7.08 -11.95 -24.58
N ALA A 420 -6.36 -10.90 -24.20
CA ALA A 420 -6.78 -9.51 -24.37
C ALA A 420 -5.59 -8.55 -24.31
N GLY A 421 -5.81 -7.29 -24.66
CA GLY A 421 -4.87 -6.24 -24.27
C GLY A 421 -4.95 -6.04 -22.75
N GLY A 422 -3.82 -5.81 -22.11
CA GLY A 422 -3.82 -5.45 -20.70
C GLY A 422 -3.31 -4.04 -20.51
N ALA A 423 -3.61 -3.47 -19.34
CA ALA A 423 -3.04 -2.21 -18.97
C ALA A 423 -1.54 -2.34 -18.76
N SER A 424 -0.82 -1.34 -19.24
CA SER A 424 0.54 -1.06 -18.83
C SER A 424 0.55 0.34 -18.22
N GLY A 425 1.54 0.63 -17.38
CA GLY A 425 1.82 2.01 -17.01
C GLY A 425 2.12 2.81 -18.27
N GLY A 426 1.12 3.52 -18.79
CA GLY A 426 1.36 4.67 -19.64
C GLY A 426 1.76 5.81 -18.73
N GLU A 427 2.91 6.44 -18.96
CA GLU A 427 3.20 7.70 -18.27
C GLU A 427 2.03 8.67 -18.59
N LEU A 428 1.16 8.97 -17.61
CA LEU A 428 0.05 9.93 -17.77
C LEU A 428 0.52 11.22 -18.43
N PHE A 429 1.70 11.63 -17.98
CA PHE A 429 2.50 12.69 -18.49
C PHE A 429 3.88 12.08 -18.73
N PRO A 430 4.21 11.74 -19.99
CA PRO A 430 5.53 11.26 -20.32
C PRO A 430 6.63 12.19 -19.84
N ASN A 431 7.84 11.66 -19.64
CA ASN A 431 9.00 12.49 -19.34
C ASN A 431 9.13 13.64 -20.35
N GLY A 432 9.29 14.87 -19.85
CA GLY A 432 9.28 16.09 -20.66
C GLY A 432 7.90 16.69 -20.92
N THR A 433 6.83 16.17 -20.31
CA THR A 433 5.50 16.78 -20.37
C THR A 433 5.42 17.96 -19.42
N PHE A 434 4.93 19.09 -19.90
CA PHE A 434 4.67 20.27 -19.08
C PHE A 434 3.24 20.27 -18.56
N VAL A 435 3.06 20.57 -17.28
CA VAL A 435 1.76 20.60 -16.61
C VAL A 435 1.57 21.89 -15.81
N GLN A 436 0.32 22.29 -15.68
CA GLN A 436 -0.11 23.37 -14.80
C GLN A 436 -1.25 22.86 -13.93
N VAL A 437 -1.16 23.03 -12.61
CA VAL A 437 -2.29 22.68 -11.74
C VAL A 437 -3.38 23.73 -11.90
N SER A 438 -4.62 23.29 -12.15
CA SER A 438 -5.78 24.16 -12.34
C SER A 438 -5.93 25.14 -11.17
N GLY A 439 -6.09 26.43 -11.51
CA GLY A 439 -6.19 27.51 -10.52
C GLY A 439 -4.85 27.99 -9.94
N THR A 440 -3.71 27.50 -10.47
CA THR A 440 -2.36 27.97 -10.12
C THR A 440 -1.67 28.63 -11.31
N THR A 441 -0.57 29.33 -11.07
CA THR A 441 0.24 29.99 -12.11
C THR A 441 1.60 29.33 -12.33
N SER A 442 1.91 28.27 -11.57
CA SER A 442 3.19 27.56 -11.64
C SER A 442 3.15 26.48 -12.71
N PHE A 443 4.26 26.34 -13.42
CA PHE A 443 4.45 25.30 -14.42
C PHE A 443 5.45 24.27 -13.94
N TRP A 444 5.27 23.05 -14.40
CA TRP A 444 6.06 21.91 -13.97
C TRP A 444 6.36 21.02 -15.16
N GLU A 445 7.52 20.40 -15.16
CA GLU A 445 7.91 19.39 -16.12
C GLU A 445 7.92 18.03 -15.44
N ILE A 446 7.35 17.02 -16.07
CA ILE A 446 7.30 15.67 -15.50
C ILE A 446 8.59 14.93 -15.80
N ALA A 447 9.20 14.41 -14.73
CA ALA A 447 10.43 13.63 -14.73
C ALA A 447 10.27 12.41 -13.81
N GLY A 448 10.36 11.20 -14.36
CA GLY A 448 10.17 9.97 -13.60
C GLY A 448 8.84 9.94 -12.85
N GLY A 449 7.79 10.51 -13.44
CA GLY A 449 6.46 10.69 -12.84
C GLY A 449 6.35 11.78 -11.75
N ALA A 450 7.42 12.53 -11.45
CA ALA A 450 7.41 13.63 -10.49
C ALA A 450 7.46 15.00 -11.17
N PRO A 451 6.82 16.03 -10.60
CA PRO A 451 6.84 17.37 -11.18
C PRO A 451 8.09 18.15 -10.74
N LEU A 452 8.97 18.49 -11.67
CA LEU A 452 10.07 19.44 -11.46
C LEU A 452 9.60 20.84 -11.80
N PHE A 453 10.01 21.83 -11.01
CA PHE A 453 9.53 23.20 -11.17
C PHE A 453 10.15 23.86 -12.41
N VAL A 454 9.33 24.52 -13.22
CA VAL A 454 9.79 25.37 -14.31
C VAL A 454 9.82 26.81 -13.80
N ASN A 455 11.00 27.26 -13.40
CA ASN A 455 11.24 28.62 -12.93
C ASN A 455 11.46 29.58 -14.10
N ASP A 456 12.23 29.15 -15.11
CA ASP A 456 12.43 29.89 -16.36
C ASP A 456 12.23 28.97 -17.58
N TRP A 457 11.34 29.37 -18.48
CA TRP A 457 11.08 28.63 -19.70
C TRP A 457 12.31 28.55 -20.61
N THR A 458 13.27 29.49 -20.54
CA THR A 458 14.49 29.39 -21.36
C THR A 458 15.36 28.20 -20.99
N ASP A 459 15.31 27.75 -19.74
CA ASP A 459 16.12 26.63 -19.25
C ASP A 459 15.55 25.26 -19.65
N VAL A 460 14.33 25.25 -20.20
CA VAL A 460 13.64 24.08 -20.76
C VAL A 460 13.34 24.24 -22.26
N GLY A 461 14.14 25.04 -22.96
CA GLY A 461 14.07 25.17 -24.43
C GLY A 461 13.03 26.16 -24.95
N GLY A 462 12.50 27.03 -24.10
CA GLY A 462 11.47 28.03 -24.41
C GLY A 462 10.08 27.63 -23.90
N VAL A 463 9.07 28.44 -24.22
CA VAL A 463 7.68 28.15 -23.81
C VAL A 463 7.18 26.89 -24.52
N GLN A 464 6.81 25.88 -23.74
CA GLN A 464 6.33 24.60 -24.27
C GLN A 464 4.80 24.47 -24.17
N PRO A 465 4.16 23.62 -24.98
CA PRO A 465 2.79 23.20 -24.76
C PRO A 465 2.66 22.52 -23.39
N TYR A 466 1.61 22.85 -22.64
CA TYR A 466 1.36 22.29 -21.32
C TYR A 466 -0.09 21.79 -21.17
N THR A 467 -0.28 20.84 -20.26
CA THR A 467 -1.58 20.28 -19.89
C THR A 467 -2.05 20.86 -18.56
N VAL A 468 -3.31 21.31 -18.49
CA VAL A 468 -3.91 21.73 -17.22
C VAL A 468 -4.42 20.49 -16.49
N ILE A 469 -3.93 20.25 -15.28
CA ILE A 469 -4.22 19.05 -14.48
C ILE A 469 -4.97 19.43 -13.20
N THR A 470 -5.76 18.51 -12.67
CA THR A 470 -6.51 18.70 -11.43
C THR A 470 -5.59 18.58 -10.20
N GLN A 471 -6.05 19.08 -9.05
CA GLN A 471 -5.34 18.90 -7.79
C GLN A 471 -5.22 17.41 -7.39
N GLN A 472 -6.15 16.57 -7.83
CA GLN A 472 -6.12 15.12 -7.60
C GLN A 472 -5.02 14.47 -8.45
N GLN A 473 -4.96 14.78 -9.74
CA GLN A 473 -3.88 14.33 -10.62
C GLN A 473 -2.51 14.79 -10.11
N TRP A 474 -2.40 16.03 -9.60
CA TRP A 474 -1.18 16.52 -8.95
C TRP A 474 -0.79 15.70 -7.71
N GLY A 475 -1.75 15.40 -6.84
CA GLY A 475 -1.52 14.62 -5.61
C GLY A 475 -1.13 13.16 -5.87
N ALA A 476 -1.40 12.67 -7.07
CA ALA A 476 -1.04 11.33 -7.52
C ALA A 476 0.39 11.24 -8.08
N LEU A 477 1.00 12.36 -8.50
CA LEU A 477 2.36 12.37 -9.04
C LEU A 477 3.38 11.89 -8.01
N ASN A 478 4.48 11.34 -8.50
CA ASN A 478 5.58 10.92 -7.65
C ASN A 478 6.14 12.12 -6.88
N ARG A 479 6.43 11.90 -5.60
CA ARG A 479 7.01 12.95 -4.75
C ARG A 479 8.39 13.38 -5.24
N VAL A 480 9.16 12.42 -5.75
CA VAL A 480 10.49 12.59 -6.33
C VAL A 480 10.56 11.73 -7.58
N PRO A 481 11.39 12.07 -8.58
CA PRO A 481 11.50 11.25 -9.78
C PRO A 481 11.87 9.81 -9.44
N ALA A 482 11.33 8.87 -10.23
CA ALA A 482 11.63 7.46 -10.09
C ALA A 482 13.13 7.18 -10.23
N ASP A 483 13.60 6.14 -9.56
CA ASP A 483 14.97 5.66 -9.63
C ASP A 483 15.35 5.29 -11.07
N GLY A 484 16.48 5.79 -11.56
CA GLY A 484 16.95 5.62 -12.94
C GLY A 484 16.49 6.70 -13.92
N THR A 485 15.66 7.66 -13.50
CA THR A 485 15.30 8.81 -14.35
C THR A 485 16.56 9.58 -14.76
N LEU A 486 16.74 9.77 -16.06
CA LEU A 486 17.87 10.51 -16.64
C LEU A 486 17.38 11.83 -17.23
N PHE A 487 18.04 12.92 -16.84
CA PHE A 487 17.79 14.24 -17.41
C PHE A 487 19.09 15.03 -17.54
N GLN A 488 19.04 16.08 -18.35
CA GLN A 488 20.12 17.02 -18.57
C GLN A 488 19.65 18.43 -18.25
N THR A 489 20.56 19.33 -17.91
CA THR A 489 20.24 20.74 -17.66
C THR A 489 20.69 21.64 -18.81
N GLY A 490 20.31 22.92 -18.77
CA GLY A 490 20.73 23.93 -19.76
C GLY A 490 22.26 24.10 -19.86
N THR A 491 23.01 23.70 -18.83
CA THR A 491 24.48 23.68 -18.83
C THR A 491 25.09 22.46 -19.54
N GLY A 492 24.26 21.48 -19.91
CA GLY A 492 24.70 20.20 -20.47
C GLY A 492 25.13 19.18 -19.41
N ALA A 493 24.97 19.48 -18.12
CA ALA A 493 25.21 18.52 -17.05
C ALA A 493 24.10 17.46 -17.04
N ILE A 494 24.48 16.19 -16.85
CA ILE A 494 23.57 15.04 -16.92
C ILE A 494 23.49 14.40 -15.54
N TYR A 495 22.29 13.98 -15.15
CA TYR A 495 22.04 13.37 -13.85
C TYR A 495 21.17 12.13 -13.97
N VAL A 496 21.42 11.15 -13.10
CA VAL A 496 20.57 9.99 -12.87
C VAL A 496 19.97 10.07 -11.47
N VAL A 497 18.66 9.84 -11.35
CA VAL A 497 18.00 9.90 -10.05
C VAL A 497 18.16 8.59 -9.28
N ALA A 498 18.63 8.67 -8.04
CA ALA A 498 18.67 7.54 -7.12
C ALA A 498 18.18 7.93 -5.72
N GLY A 499 17.20 7.20 -5.19
CA GLY A 499 16.52 7.54 -3.95
C GLY A 499 15.95 8.96 -3.97
N GLY A 500 15.56 9.46 -5.15
CA GLY A 500 15.10 10.82 -5.39
C GLY A 500 16.17 11.91 -5.46
N ALA A 501 17.47 11.60 -5.37
CA ALA A 501 18.54 12.58 -5.51
C ALA A 501 19.21 12.50 -6.90
N PRO A 502 19.59 13.64 -7.52
CA PRO A 502 20.23 13.66 -8.82
C PRO A 502 21.74 13.38 -8.68
N LEU A 503 22.20 12.20 -9.09
CA LEU A 503 23.63 11.85 -9.09
C LEU A 503 24.24 12.18 -10.45
N TYR A 504 25.44 12.77 -10.46
CA TYR A 504 26.06 13.30 -11.67
C TYR A 504 26.56 12.19 -12.59
N VAL A 505 26.45 12.42 -13.89
CA VAL A 505 26.85 11.48 -14.93
C VAL A 505 27.87 12.15 -15.83
N THR A 506 29.08 11.60 -15.89
CA THR A 506 30.15 12.18 -16.72
C THR A 506 29.91 11.98 -18.22
N SER A 507 29.26 10.88 -18.62
CA SER A 507 28.88 10.59 -20.00
C SER A 507 27.74 9.58 -20.03
N THR A 508 26.72 9.79 -20.87
CA THR A 508 25.63 8.81 -21.05
C THR A 508 26.08 7.49 -21.65
N SER A 509 27.28 7.44 -22.26
CA SER A 509 27.88 6.20 -22.75
C SER A 509 28.18 5.19 -21.64
N VAL A 510 28.19 5.61 -20.37
CA VAL A 510 28.31 4.71 -19.22
C VAL A 510 27.04 3.87 -19.01
N PHE A 511 25.89 4.30 -19.56
CA PHE A 511 24.64 3.57 -19.53
C PHE A 511 24.32 2.97 -20.89
N THR A 512 24.64 1.68 -21.08
CA THR A 512 24.33 0.98 -22.32
C THR A 512 22.82 0.87 -22.53
N GLY A 513 22.29 1.47 -23.61
CA GLY A 513 20.87 1.39 -23.96
C GLY A 513 19.94 2.29 -23.14
N ALA A 514 20.47 3.27 -22.40
CA ALA A 514 19.64 4.23 -21.68
C ALA A 514 18.86 5.16 -22.63
N PRO A 515 17.65 5.59 -22.24
CA PRO A 515 16.92 6.63 -22.97
C PRO A 515 17.74 7.94 -23.00
N GLN A 516 17.54 8.75 -24.05
CA GLN A 516 18.16 10.06 -24.13
C GLN A 516 17.67 10.94 -22.96
N PRO A 517 18.57 11.65 -22.26
CA PRO A 517 18.15 12.57 -21.21
C PRO A 517 17.35 13.72 -21.85
N PHE A 518 16.24 14.09 -21.22
CA PHE A 518 15.47 15.29 -21.59
C PHE A 518 15.93 16.49 -20.74
N LEU A 519 15.64 17.69 -21.23
CA LEU A 519 16.10 18.94 -20.63
C LEU A 519 15.23 19.31 -19.44
N VAL A 520 15.82 19.63 -18.28
CA VAL A 520 15.11 20.14 -17.10
C VAL A 520 15.72 21.45 -16.63
N ASP A 521 14.92 22.28 -15.96
CA ASP A 521 15.34 23.57 -15.42
C ASP A 521 16.43 23.39 -14.34
N GLU A 522 17.58 24.06 -14.53
CA GLU A 522 18.76 24.02 -13.66
C GLU A 522 18.44 24.46 -12.23
N TRP A 523 17.42 25.32 -12.04
CA TRP A 523 16.97 25.75 -10.72
C TRP A 523 16.68 24.56 -9.81
N ASN A 524 16.14 23.45 -10.34
CA ASN A 524 15.84 22.27 -9.55
C ASN A 524 17.10 21.62 -8.95
N ILE A 525 18.22 21.65 -9.69
CA ILE A 525 19.51 21.10 -9.27
C ILE A 525 20.16 22.00 -8.23
N ASP A 526 20.17 23.31 -8.48
CA ASP A 526 20.68 24.29 -7.52
C ASP A 526 19.90 24.29 -6.19
N ASN A 527 18.62 23.90 -6.25
CA ASN A 527 17.70 23.93 -5.12
C ASN A 527 17.27 22.53 -4.66
N VAL A 528 18.13 21.52 -4.77
CA VAL A 528 17.82 20.19 -4.21
C VAL A 528 17.46 20.24 -2.72
N GLY A 529 16.42 19.49 -2.36
CA GLY A 529 15.82 19.49 -1.02
C GLY A 529 14.80 20.61 -0.79
N ASN A 530 14.65 21.56 -1.73
CA ASN A 530 13.51 22.46 -1.76
C ASN A 530 12.25 21.67 -2.11
N PRO A 531 11.10 21.88 -1.42
CA PRO A 531 9.85 21.21 -1.78
C PRO A 531 9.41 21.41 -3.23
N LEU A 532 9.76 22.53 -3.87
CA LEU A 532 9.42 22.79 -5.27
C LEU A 532 10.32 22.04 -6.26
N SER A 533 11.57 21.68 -5.90
CA SER A 533 12.42 20.96 -6.85
C SER A 533 12.04 19.49 -6.97
N HIS A 534 11.25 18.95 -6.04
CA HIS A 534 10.93 17.53 -5.96
C HIS A 534 12.16 16.59 -6.05
N LEU A 535 13.34 17.11 -5.72
CA LEU A 535 14.60 16.36 -5.66
C LEU A 535 15.09 16.33 -4.23
N ASN A 536 15.51 15.15 -3.76
CA ASN A 536 16.19 15.01 -2.48
C ASN A 536 17.63 15.50 -2.60
N ARG A 537 18.16 16.11 -1.54
CA ARG A 537 19.58 16.53 -1.49
C ARG A 537 20.56 15.37 -1.54
N LEU A 538 20.17 14.24 -0.95
CA LEU A 538 20.93 13.00 -0.82
C LEU A 538 19.98 11.83 -1.07
N PRO A 539 20.44 10.70 -1.63
CA PRO A 539 19.58 9.54 -1.83
C PRO A 539 18.92 9.06 -0.53
N ALA A 540 17.70 8.59 -0.65
CA ALA A 540 16.94 8.05 0.47
C ALA A 540 17.64 6.87 1.15
N ASN A 541 17.38 6.71 2.45
CA ASN A 541 17.88 5.59 3.23
C ASN A 541 17.41 4.26 2.67
N GLY A 542 18.35 3.35 2.42
CA GLY A 542 18.07 2.00 1.95
C GLY A 542 18.15 1.82 0.44
N THR A 543 18.28 2.90 -0.35
CA THR A 543 18.56 2.85 -1.79
C THR A 543 19.82 2.05 -2.06
N PHE A 544 19.77 1.13 -3.03
CA PHE A 544 20.94 0.41 -3.52
C PHE A 544 21.49 1.11 -4.77
N LEU A 545 22.80 1.29 -4.78
CA LEU A 545 23.54 1.87 -5.90
C LEU A 545 24.50 0.81 -6.43
N THR A 546 24.59 0.72 -7.75
CA THR A 546 25.55 -0.15 -8.43
C THR A 546 26.33 0.70 -9.43
N THR A 547 27.64 0.77 -9.30
CA THR A 547 28.44 1.49 -10.29
C THR A 547 28.50 0.68 -11.58
N THR A 548 28.81 1.31 -12.71
CA THR A 548 29.04 0.62 -13.99
C THR A 548 30.20 -0.36 -13.96
N LEU A 549 31.07 -0.29 -12.94
CA LEU A 549 32.13 -1.26 -12.63
C LEU A 549 31.65 -2.43 -11.77
N GLY A 550 30.36 -2.51 -11.46
CA GLY A 550 29.74 -3.58 -10.67
C GLY A 550 29.92 -3.45 -9.15
N GLN A 551 30.41 -2.33 -8.65
CA GLN A 551 30.53 -2.11 -7.21
C GLN A 551 29.18 -1.73 -6.62
N THR A 552 28.77 -2.39 -5.54
CA THR A 552 27.44 -2.22 -4.97
C THR A 552 27.51 -1.55 -3.60
N TYR A 553 26.55 -0.68 -3.33
CA TYR A 553 26.46 0.12 -2.12
C TYR A 553 25.01 0.19 -1.65
N ARG A 554 24.82 0.37 -0.34
CA ARG A 554 23.53 0.71 0.23
C ARG A 554 23.60 2.03 0.98
N VAL A 555 22.69 2.93 0.67
CA VAL A 555 22.71 4.28 1.25
C VAL A 555 22.18 4.26 2.69
N ALA A 556 22.94 4.86 3.60
CA ALA A 556 22.53 5.13 4.98
C ALA A 556 22.97 6.54 5.39
N GLY A 557 22.02 7.37 5.81
CA GLY A 557 22.26 8.76 6.17
C GLY A 557 22.85 9.58 5.02
N GLY A 558 22.49 9.25 3.77
CA GLY A 558 23.04 9.84 2.55
C GLY A 558 24.41 9.30 2.11
N ALA A 559 25.03 8.39 2.87
CA ALA A 559 26.34 7.83 2.54
C ALA A 559 26.26 6.41 1.98
N PRO A 560 27.06 6.07 0.96
CA PRO A 560 27.13 4.72 0.42
C PRO A 560 27.91 3.81 1.37
N VAL A 561 27.25 2.78 1.90
CA VAL A 561 27.90 1.70 2.66
C VAL A 561 28.14 0.53 1.73
N GLY A 562 29.40 0.14 1.52
CA GLY A 562 29.77 -0.91 0.57
C GLY A 562 29.09 -2.25 0.85
N VAL A 563 28.62 -2.90 -0.20
CA VAL A 563 28.02 -4.24 -0.17
C VAL A 563 29.04 -5.22 -0.76
N SER A 564 29.49 -6.17 0.06
CA SER A 564 30.52 -7.13 -0.36
C SER A 564 29.94 -8.31 -1.15
N SER A 565 28.67 -8.64 -0.94
CA SER A 565 27.96 -9.68 -1.68
C SER A 565 26.46 -9.54 -1.49
N TRP A 566 25.70 -9.76 -2.57
CA TRP A 566 24.24 -9.83 -2.54
C TRP A 566 23.69 -10.94 -1.63
N SER A 567 24.46 -11.99 -1.36
CA SER A 567 24.08 -13.06 -0.43
C SER A 567 23.78 -12.54 1.00
N VAL A 568 24.42 -11.44 1.42
CA VAL A 568 24.16 -10.78 2.71
C VAL A 568 22.72 -10.28 2.81
N PHE A 569 22.09 -9.97 1.67
CA PHE A 569 20.71 -9.50 1.57
C PHE A 569 19.75 -10.57 1.06
N GLY A 570 20.20 -11.83 0.92
CA GLY A 570 19.39 -12.94 0.45
C GLY A 570 19.29 -13.07 -1.08
N GLY A 571 20.11 -12.33 -1.83
CA GLY A 571 20.08 -12.31 -3.30
C GLY A 571 20.22 -10.90 -3.87
N ALA A 572 20.34 -10.82 -5.20
CA ALA A 572 20.39 -9.54 -5.90
C ALA A 572 19.15 -8.70 -5.55
N GLN A 573 19.34 -7.39 -5.35
CA GLN A 573 18.25 -6.45 -5.08
C GLN A 573 18.15 -5.45 -6.24
N PRO A 574 16.97 -4.85 -6.46
CA PRO A 574 16.85 -3.69 -7.34
C PRO A 574 17.85 -2.60 -6.92
N SER A 575 18.60 -2.07 -7.87
CA SER A 575 19.63 -1.06 -7.64
C SER A 575 19.72 -0.10 -8.81
N VAL A 576 20.02 1.17 -8.52
CA VAL A 576 20.23 2.18 -9.56
C VAL A 576 21.67 2.11 -10.06
N VAL A 577 21.84 2.08 -11.38
CA VAL A 577 23.16 2.18 -11.99
C VAL A 577 23.64 3.63 -11.92
N ILE A 578 24.84 3.85 -11.38
CA ILE A 578 25.43 5.19 -11.21
C ILE A 578 26.84 5.27 -11.81
N ASP A 579 27.32 6.49 -12.03
CA ASP A 579 28.68 6.73 -12.48
C ASP A 579 29.67 6.45 -11.33
N PRO A 580 30.74 5.66 -11.53
CA PRO A 580 31.82 5.52 -10.55
C PRO A 580 32.42 6.85 -10.08
N TRP A 581 32.31 7.91 -10.88
CA TRP A 581 32.74 9.26 -10.54
C TRP A 581 32.11 9.76 -9.23
N ASP A 582 30.82 9.48 -8.97
CA ASP A 582 30.13 9.94 -7.75
C ASP A 582 30.76 9.37 -6.48
N ILE A 583 31.19 8.10 -6.53
CA ILE A 583 31.86 7.44 -5.42
C ILE A 583 33.29 7.96 -5.25
N ALA A 584 34.01 8.16 -6.36
CA ALA A 584 35.38 8.67 -6.34
C ALA A 584 35.46 10.14 -5.90
N ASN A 585 34.41 10.92 -6.17
CA ASN A 585 34.33 12.36 -5.91
C ASN A 585 33.24 12.68 -4.88
N ILE A 586 33.06 11.80 -3.89
CA ILE A 586 31.96 11.87 -2.91
C ILE A 586 31.89 13.17 -2.08
N SER A 587 32.96 13.98 -2.06
CA SER A 587 32.97 15.31 -1.42
C SER A 587 32.54 16.44 -2.36
N ASN A 588 32.44 16.17 -3.66
CA ASN A 588 31.95 17.13 -4.64
C ASN A 588 30.42 17.28 -4.48
N PRO A 589 29.87 18.51 -4.42
CA PRO A 589 28.44 18.72 -4.34
C PRO A 589 27.62 18.01 -5.43
N LEU A 590 28.17 17.89 -6.65
CA LEU A 590 27.50 17.23 -7.78
C LEU A 590 27.34 15.72 -7.58
N ALA A 591 28.11 15.10 -6.70
CA ALA A 591 27.93 13.69 -6.39
C ALA A 591 26.66 13.43 -5.57
N HIS A 592 26.06 14.46 -4.95
CA HIS A 592 24.87 14.37 -4.09
C HIS A 592 24.90 13.18 -3.10
N LEU A 593 26.10 12.84 -2.62
CA LEU A 593 26.35 11.79 -1.65
C LEU A 593 27.07 12.38 -0.43
N ALA A 594 26.94 11.71 0.70
CA ALA A 594 27.69 12.04 1.89
C ALA A 594 28.87 11.07 2.04
N ALA A 595 30.07 11.59 2.32
CA ALA A 595 31.24 10.75 2.63
C ALA A 595 31.05 9.89 3.90
N ARG A 596 30.11 10.27 4.77
CA ARG A 596 29.79 9.57 6.01
C ARG A 596 28.30 9.66 6.32
N PRO A 597 27.68 8.60 6.86
CA PRO A 597 26.31 8.67 7.31
C PRO A 597 26.08 9.83 8.27
N ALA A 598 25.01 10.59 8.06
CA ALA A 598 24.65 11.73 8.89
C ALA A 598 24.60 11.36 10.39
N VAL A 599 24.98 12.31 11.26
CA VAL A 599 24.91 12.12 12.71
C VAL A 599 23.49 11.77 13.13
N GLY A 600 23.35 10.69 13.89
CA GLY A 600 22.07 10.15 14.32
C GLY A 600 21.55 8.99 13.47
N THR A 601 22.12 8.75 12.28
CA THR A 601 21.74 7.61 11.43
C THR A 601 21.92 6.30 12.21
N VAL A 602 20.88 5.46 12.19
CA VAL A 602 20.90 4.13 12.81
C VAL A 602 20.86 3.06 11.74
N VAL A 603 21.80 2.12 11.82
CA VAL A 603 21.91 0.99 10.90
C VAL A 603 21.93 -0.34 11.64
N GLN A 604 21.49 -1.40 10.98
CA GLN A 604 21.65 -2.78 11.41
C GLN A 604 22.68 -3.47 10.52
N GLY A 605 23.81 -3.88 11.09
CA GLY A 605 24.83 -4.64 10.39
C GLY A 605 24.38 -6.08 10.10
N LEU A 606 24.65 -6.57 8.90
CA LEU A 606 24.40 -7.94 8.45
C LEU A 606 25.73 -8.61 8.08
N PRO A 607 25.94 -9.89 8.46
CA PRO A 607 25.00 -10.78 9.14
C PRO A 607 25.00 -10.67 10.67
N SER A 608 25.80 -9.79 11.30
CA SER A 608 25.98 -9.77 12.75
C SER A 608 24.72 -9.45 13.56
N GLY A 609 23.75 -8.76 12.94
CA GLY A 609 22.56 -8.23 13.60
C GLY A 609 22.82 -7.05 14.53
N ALA A 610 24.05 -6.50 14.54
CA ALA A 610 24.45 -5.40 15.42
C ALA A 610 23.78 -4.08 15.02
N TYR A 611 23.33 -3.28 15.98
CA TYR A 611 22.76 -1.96 15.71
C TYR A 611 23.77 -0.87 16.04
N TRP A 612 23.98 0.04 15.09
CA TRP A 612 24.96 1.12 15.23
C TRP A 612 24.29 2.47 15.01
N ARG A 613 24.61 3.44 15.87
CA ARG A 613 24.29 4.85 15.65
C ARG A 613 25.55 5.60 15.25
N PHE A 614 25.48 6.36 14.17
CA PHE A 614 26.56 7.23 13.73
C PHE A 614 26.58 8.51 14.57
N GLY A 615 27.74 8.83 15.15
CA GLY A 615 28.02 10.17 15.66
C GLY A 615 29.07 10.90 14.84
N PRO A 616 29.56 12.04 15.32
CA PRO A 616 30.41 12.95 14.54
C PRO A 616 31.70 12.33 14.01
N LYS A 617 32.31 11.40 14.77
CA LYS A 617 33.58 10.74 14.40
C LYS A 617 33.50 9.22 14.40
N ASN A 618 32.78 8.65 15.37
CA ASN A 618 32.65 7.22 15.57
C ASN A 618 31.20 6.75 15.41
N ARG A 619 31.01 5.47 15.16
CA ARG A 619 29.75 4.79 15.43
C ARG A 619 29.76 4.17 16.83
N TYR A 620 28.57 4.05 17.40
CA TYR A 620 28.32 3.52 18.75
C TYR A 620 27.30 2.39 18.66
N LEU A 621 27.54 1.32 19.40
CA LEU A 621 26.63 0.20 19.53
C LEU A 621 25.36 0.67 20.25
N MET A 622 24.22 0.25 19.74
CA MET A 622 22.91 0.59 20.28
C MET A 622 22.02 -0.64 20.47
N PRO A 623 20.95 -0.55 21.28
CA PRO A 623 19.93 -1.57 21.31
C PRO A 623 19.22 -1.70 19.95
N PRO A 624 18.55 -2.83 19.69
CA PRO A 624 17.70 -3.00 18.53
C PRO A 624 16.72 -1.83 18.38
N THR A 625 16.71 -1.22 17.20
CA THR A 625 15.92 -0.03 16.90
C THR A 625 15.08 -0.28 15.65
N PRO A 626 13.75 -0.19 15.72
CA PRO A 626 12.88 -0.30 14.54
C PRO A 626 13.24 0.75 13.48
N GLY A 627 13.16 0.37 12.21
CA GLY A 627 13.46 1.27 11.08
C GLY A 627 14.94 1.50 10.79
N ALA A 628 15.87 0.82 11.48
CA ALA A 628 17.29 0.90 11.14
C ALA A 628 17.56 0.36 9.73
N VAL A 629 18.40 1.06 8.97
CA VAL A 629 18.79 0.62 7.62
C VAL A 629 19.71 -0.59 7.74
N ARG A 630 19.35 -1.72 7.11
CA ARG A 630 20.21 -2.91 7.12
C ARG A 630 21.43 -2.70 6.21
N VAL A 631 22.65 -2.90 6.67
CA VAL A 631 23.86 -2.68 5.86
C VAL A 631 24.82 -3.85 6.02
N ASP A 632 25.75 -4.03 5.08
CA ASP A 632 26.79 -5.05 5.21
C ASP A 632 27.82 -4.65 6.29
N ASP A 633 28.11 -5.56 7.21
CA ASP A 633 29.12 -5.36 8.25
C ASP A 633 30.52 -5.08 7.67
N ARG A 634 30.86 -5.66 6.50
CA ARG A 634 32.11 -5.35 5.82
C ARG A 634 32.16 -3.89 5.36
N GLY A 635 31.05 -3.37 4.84
CA GLY A 635 30.95 -1.96 4.47
C GLY A 635 31.11 -1.02 5.67
N LEU A 636 30.69 -1.46 6.86
CA LEU A 636 30.89 -0.68 8.07
C LEU A 636 32.37 -0.53 8.47
N LEU A 637 33.29 -1.38 8.01
CA LEU A 637 34.71 -1.26 8.34
C LEU A 637 35.33 0.05 7.86
N ALA A 638 34.77 0.69 6.82
CA ALA A 638 35.20 2.00 6.34
C ALA A 638 34.95 3.13 7.35
N PHE A 639 34.08 2.92 8.35
CA PHE A 639 33.79 3.91 9.38
C PHE A 639 34.41 3.51 10.72
N SER A 640 34.97 4.46 11.47
CA SER A 640 35.54 4.17 12.79
C SER A 640 34.45 3.87 13.84
N ALA A 641 34.75 2.92 14.73
CA ALA A 641 33.96 2.59 15.92
C ALA A 641 34.83 2.72 17.17
N ILE A 642 34.21 2.97 18.32
CA ILE A 642 34.95 2.99 19.59
C ILE A 642 35.38 1.56 19.94
N PRO A 643 36.67 1.32 20.26
CA PRO A 643 37.14 0.01 20.68
C PRO A 643 36.41 -0.48 21.94
N CYS A 644 36.04 -1.78 21.97
CA CYS A 644 35.47 -2.39 23.17
C CYS A 644 36.51 -2.36 24.30
N ARG A 645 36.23 -1.63 25.38
CA ARG A 645 36.98 -1.70 26.63
C ARG A 645 36.16 -2.48 27.64
N VAL A 646 36.57 -3.73 27.87
CA VAL A 646 35.75 -4.71 28.59
C VAL A 646 35.41 -4.18 29.99
N PRO A 647 34.13 -3.92 30.31
CA PRO A 647 33.76 -3.40 31.60
C PRO A 647 33.96 -4.46 32.69
N ASN A 648 34.05 -4.01 33.95
CA ASN A 648 33.97 -4.93 35.08
C ASN A 648 32.50 -5.37 35.26
N LEU A 649 32.23 -6.65 35.03
CA LEU A 649 30.90 -7.25 35.10
C LEU A 649 30.66 -8.02 36.41
N ALA A 650 31.66 -8.15 37.27
CA ALA A 650 31.54 -8.91 38.52
C ALA A 650 30.30 -8.48 39.33
N HIS A 651 29.56 -9.48 39.84
CA HIS A 651 28.36 -9.32 40.67
C HIS A 651 27.15 -8.63 40.00
N LYS A 652 27.23 -8.29 38.70
CA LYS A 652 26.10 -7.72 37.95
C LYS A 652 25.06 -8.78 37.58
N THR A 653 23.80 -8.38 37.51
CA THR A 653 22.73 -9.20 36.90
C THR A 653 22.85 -9.19 35.38
N LEU A 654 22.19 -10.13 34.69
CA LEU A 654 22.23 -10.18 33.22
C LEU A 654 21.76 -8.88 32.55
N ALA A 655 20.74 -8.21 33.12
CA ALA A 655 20.27 -6.91 32.63
C ALA A 655 21.35 -5.83 32.76
N GLN A 656 21.99 -5.75 33.94
CA GLN A 656 23.10 -4.82 34.19
C GLN A 656 24.32 -5.11 33.31
N VAL A 657 24.59 -6.39 33.01
CA VAL A 657 25.65 -6.80 32.08
C VAL A 657 25.36 -6.28 30.67
N LYS A 658 24.16 -6.50 30.14
CA LYS A 658 23.77 -6.02 28.81
C LYS A 658 23.94 -4.51 28.70
N THR A 659 23.50 -3.74 29.69
CA THR A 659 23.68 -2.29 29.73
C THR A 659 25.15 -1.88 29.81
N ALA A 660 25.96 -2.56 30.63
CA ALA A 660 27.38 -2.24 30.79
C ALA A 660 28.19 -2.54 29.52
N LEU A 661 27.94 -3.69 28.88
CA LEU A 661 28.59 -4.08 27.63
C LEU A 661 28.23 -3.12 26.49
N LEU A 662 26.95 -2.76 26.37
CA LEU A 662 26.49 -1.81 25.37
C LEU A 662 27.18 -0.44 25.49
N ARG A 663 27.27 0.11 26.72
CA ARG A 663 27.97 1.38 26.98
C ARG A 663 29.46 1.33 26.67
N ALA A 664 30.04 0.13 26.65
CA ALA A 664 31.44 -0.10 26.36
C ALA A 664 31.67 -0.56 24.91
N ASP A 665 30.65 -0.50 24.04
CA ASP A 665 30.69 -1.00 22.66
C ASP A 665 31.12 -2.47 22.54
N CYS A 666 30.77 -3.28 23.54
CA CYS A 666 31.01 -4.71 23.61
C CYS A 666 29.68 -5.48 23.46
N HIS A 667 29.75 -6.73 23.00
CA HIS A 667 28.58 -7.61 22.88
C HIS A 667 28.59 -8.70 23.96
N LEU A 668 27.40 -9.18 24.33
CA LEU A 668 27.30 -10.33 25.23
C LEU A 668 27.63 -11.62 24.46
N GLY A 669 28.66 -12.31 24.89
CA GLY A 669 29.04 -13.62 24.35
C GLY A 669 28.26 -14.76 25.01
N LYS A 670 28.90 -15.95 25.05
CA LYS A 670 28.32 -17.14 25.68
C LYS A 670 28.02 -16.89 27.16
N VAL A 671 26.80 -17.21 27.59
CA VAL A 671 26.38 -17.20 29.00
C VAL A 671 26.36 -18.63 29.51
N GLN A 672 27.17 -18.93 30.52
CA GLN A 672 27.19 -20.22 31.20
C GLN A 672 26.56 -20.08 32.59
N THR A 673 25.81 -21.09 33.02
CA THR A 673 25.32 -21.17 34.39
C THR A 673 26.13 -22.21 35.15
N ARG A 674 26.59 -21.88 36.37
CA ARG A 674 27.18 -22.87 37.27
C ARG A 674 26.06 -23.53 38.08
N ARG A 675 26.16 -24.85 38.28
CA ARG A 675 25.19 -25.61 39.08
C ARG A 675 25.24 -25.11 40.53
N LEU A 676 24.11 -24.58 41.02
CA LEU A 676 23.95 -24.10 42.39
C LEU A 676 23.41 -25.22 43.27
N SER A 677 23.91 -25.33 44.51
CA SER A 677 23.41 -26.27 45.52
C SER A 677 22.12 -25.79 46.22
N ARG A 678 21.72 -24.53 46.03
CA ARG A 678 20.50 -23.92 46.59
C ARG A 678 19.80 -23.01 45.58
N LEU A 679 18.47 -22.90 45.70
CA LEU A 679 17.60 -22.02 44.91
C LEU A 679 17.89 -20.54 45.20
N ALA A 680 18.84 -19.95 44.49
CA ALA A 680 19.06 -18.51 44.51
C ALA A 680 18.03 -17.81 43.60
N HIS A 681 17.40 -16.75 44.10
CA HIS A 681 16.36 -16.02 43.36
C HIS A 681 16.92 -15.11 42.25
N VAL A 682 18.23 -14.79 42.27
CA VAL A 682 18.88 -13.93 41.27
C VAL A 682 20.31 -14.40 41.00
N LEU A 683 20.61 -14.75 39.75
CA LEU A 683 21.95 -15.12 39.29
C LEU A 683 22.82 -13.88 39.03
N ARG A 684 24.09 -13.94 39.44
CA ARG A 684 25.06 -12.85 39.24
C ARG A 684 26.32 -13.36 38.55
N VAL A 685 27.03 -12.48 37.86
CA VAL A 685 28.30 -12.83 37.22
C VAL A 685 29.35 -13.17 38.28
N ILE A 686 29.86 -14.40 38.22
CA ILE A 686 30.97 -14.89 39.05
C ILE A 686 32.28 -14.99 38.26
N LYS A 687 32.20 -15.04 36.93
CA LYS A 687 33.36 -15.04 36.02
C LYS A 687 33.00 -14.34 34.72
N GLN A 688 33.97 -13.62 34.16
CA GLN A 688 33.89 -13.08 32.80
C GLN A 688 35.16 -13.44 32.03
N VAL A 689 35.06 -13.57 30.71
CA VAL A 689 36.19 -13.75 29.81
C VAL A 689 35.92 -12.89 28.57
N PRO A 690 36.85 -11.99 28.19
CA PRO A 690 38.18 -11.69 28.76
C PRO A 690 38.11 -10.88 30.08
N PRO A 691 39.25 -10.70 30.78
CA PRO A 691 39.33 -9.90 32.01
C PRO A 691 38.88 -8.44 31.81
N PRO A 692 38.40 -7.76 32.88
CA PRO A 692 38.08 -6.34 32.81
C PRO A 692 39.25 -5.48 32.32
N ARG A 693 38.92 -4.35 31.67
CA ARG A 693 39.84 -3.31 31.16
C ARG A 693 40.71 -3.72 29.97
N THR A 694 40.61 -4.94 29.46
CA THR A 694 41.26 -5.32 28.19
C THR A 694 40.60 -4.56 27.02
N LYS A 695 41.41 -4.21 26.02
CA LYS A 695 40.97 -3.47 24.83
C LYS A 695 40.87 -4.43 23.65
N HIS A 696 39.73 -4.43 22.98
CA HIS A 696 39.45 -5.27 21.81
C HIS A 696 38.86 -4.42 20.68
N SER A 697 38.67 -5.02 19.51
CA SER A 697 37.88 -4.41 18.44
C SER A 697 36.47 -4.05 18.94
N ALA A 698 35.86 -3.03 18.34
CA ALA A 698 34.46 -2.72 18.61
C ALA A 698 33.58 -3.96 18.39
N TYR A 699 32.51 -4.11 19.16
CA TYR A 699 31.59 -5.26 19.12
C TYR A 699 32.20 -6.60 19.57
N TYR A 700 33.34 -6.59 20.25
CA TYR A 700 33.93 -7.82 20.80
C TYR A 700 32.99 -8.51 21.80
N THR A 701 32.90 -9.84 21.75
CA THR A 701 32.00 -10.63 22.59
C THR A 701 32.64 -10.98 23.94
N VAL A 702 31.96 -10.64 25.03
CA VAL A 702 32.40 -10.96 26.39
C VAL A 702 31.54 -12.09 26.94
N GLY A 703 32.15 -13.26 27.15
CA GLY A 703 31.49 -14.40 27.79
C GLY A 703 31.39 -14.22 29.29
N ILE A 704 30.31 -14.72 29.90
CA ILE A 704 30.10 -14.68 31.35
C ILE A 704 29.69 -16.05 31.89
N THR A 705 30.09 -16.32 33.13
CA THR A 705 29.51 -17.39 33.95
C THR A 705 28.73 -16.74 35.07
N VAL A 706 27.47 -17.12 35.20
CA VAL A 706 26.61 -16.73 36.32
C VAL A 706 26.42 -17.89 37.29
N GLY A 707 26.29 -17.56 38.56
CA GLY A 707 26.04 -18.53 39.63
C GLY A 707 25.73 -17.82 40.93
#